data_AF-A0A8S1DP31-F1
#
_entry.id   AF-A0A8S1DP31-F1
#
_cell.length_a   1.000
_cell.length_b   1.000
_cell.length_c   1.000
_cell.angle_alpha   90.00
_cell.angle_beta   90.00
_cell.angle_gamma   90.00
#
_symmetry.space_group_name_H-M   'P 1'
#
loop_
_entity.id
_entity.type
_entity.pdbx_description
1 polymer ?
#
loop_
_entity_poly.entity_id
_entity_poly.type
_entity_poly.pdbx_seq_one_letter_code
_entity_poly.pdbx_strand_id
1 'polypeptide(L)'
;MPASAEQTPEAVDGRSVSFYPNCDVSVWLRSCENEVPEPIEGILTGNLPIWLRGCLLRNGPGSFKAGGDERFKHLFDSSALIHRFCIDSGRVTYQRRLLRTKAFQRNHAAQRIVVTEFGTKAAPDPCQSIFQTVAAIFQPGESLSDNAMISIYPFGDEYYAFTESPIVHRINPCTLETKERINVSDFVSIVNHTSHPLVMQDQTVYNIGLRVTASGPRYQVVQFNPTDKKGVGKMFEEASYVGSVAARWGLNPSYMHTFGITENYFVIIEQPLTISVPAMIKNTIMGEPMMANMRWYPNEQTFFYLVSRRTGQLKHTFASKAFFYLHTINTFEANGTCVVDICCYQDPAMIDCMYVDSMMGAQTNPDYAALFRGKPMRFKLPLDSVNKSERMNINPELLSHFGCETPRVHLERYLGKPYRYFYAISADVDLDNPGTIIKVDIESRESKTWCEDLVYPSEPIFVPAPDPQSEDDGVIVSAIVWGGQGRENQAALLVLDAKTMKEVARCTFQTEGPVPKCLHGCVDLLPARCRGMKREADAEMGPSTKRTRSGDDIDVRLLIPSKAAGSVIGKGGHNITKLRTEYKASVTVPDCPGPERILTVVANPDTALEIIKEVIPCLEEQPRSQGSTRSEDVDIRILVHQSQAGCIIGKSGFKIKELREKSGAKIRIYSDCCPQSTDRIVQIQGRPQVCLECLKEIIALVRTSPVKGLNNPYDPHNFDEFYAGEYGGFGDPSAKPGMRGAPNMRGGMAGPPPMGRGGARFGPNMVPHSPDGFGYGGPPGRNMPPNRGGYGGGARNFGGGGGGGGGGGGGGGGGGGGNVQNDWTEDTMNSGGPQQGPKTQTQVTIPKDLAGAIIGKGGARIRKIRSESGAGITIDEPLPNSNDRVITITGTDAQIQMAQYLLQQSVRENSDRKF
;
A
#
# COMPACT_ATOMS: atom_id res chain seq x y z
N MET A 1 13.07 -50.51 -5.23
CA MET A 1 13.35 -50.52 -6.69
C MET A 1 12.40 -49.51 -7.32
N PRO A 2 12.81 -48.71 -8.32
CA PRO A 2 11.86 -47.92 -9.10
C PRO A 2 10.96 -48.87 -9.91
N ALA A 3 9.71 -48.48 -10.12
CA ALA A 3 8.87 -49.12 -11.12
C ALA A 3 9.38 -48.77 -12.54
N SER A 4 9.08 -49.61 -13.52
CA SER A 4 9.41 -49.35 -14.93
C SER A 4 8.73 -48.09 -15.42
N ALA A 5 9.45 -47.26 -16.17
CA ALA A 5 8.84 -46.16 -16.92
C ALA A 5 7.84 -46.71 -17.94
N GLU A 6 6.60 -46.24 -17.87
CA GLU A 6 5.62 -46.46 -18.94
C GLU A 6 6.03 -45.63 -20.18
N GLN A 7 5.62 -46.11 -21.35
CA GLN A 7 6.16 -45.63 -22.61
C GLN A 7 5.65 -44.21 -22.93
N THR A 8 6.57 -43.30 -23.24
CA THR A 8 6.23 -42.00 -23.85
C THR A 8 5.50 -42.25 -25.17
N PRO A 9 4.32 -41.65 -25.42
CA PRO A 9 3.63 -41.79 -26.70
C PRO A 9 4.50 -41.25 -27.84
N GLU A 10 4.88 -42.11 -28.80
CA GLU A 10 5.55 -41.66 -30.02
C GLU A 10 4.59 -40.83 -30.88
N ALA A 11 5.12 -39.78 -31.53
CA ALA A 11 4.33 -38.81 -32.26
C ALA A 11 3.77 -39.37 -33.59
N VAL A 12 2.59 -39.98 -33.54
CA VAL A 12 1.82 -40.36 -34.72
C VAL A 12 1.41 -39.09 -35.50
N ASP A 13 1.56 -39.14 -36.82
CA ASP A 13 1.06 -38.13 -37.78
C ASP A 13 1.69 -36.72 -37.71
N GLY A 14 2.85 -36.56 -37.05
CA GLY A 14 3.68 -35.34 -37.15
C GLY A 14 3.08 -34.07 -36.52
N ARG A 15 2.04 -34.20 -35.71
CA ARG A 15 1.43 -33.11 -34.93
C ARG A 15 2.08 -33.06 -33.55
N SER A 16 2.29 -31.86 -33.01
CA SER A 16 2.75 -31.70 -31.63
C SER A 16 1.73 -32.27 -30.66
N VAL A 17 2.15 -33.19 -29.78
CA VAL A 17 1.32 -33.70 -28.68
C VAL A 17 0.97 -32.55 -27.74
N SER A 18 -0.32 -32.38 -27.48
CA SER A 18 -0.85 -31.42 -26.50
C SER A 18 -1.25 -32.20 -25.26
N PHE A 19 -0.58 -31.98 -24.12
CA PHE A 19 -0.80 -32.79 -22.92
C PHE A 19 -2.08 -32.45 -22.16
N TYR A 20 -2.62 -31.24 -22.32
CA TYR A 20 -3.81 -30.76 -21.62
C TYR A 20 -4.83 -30.15 -22.60
N PRO A 21 -5.28 -30.89 -23.64
CA PRO A 21 -5.94 -30.31 -24.82
C PRO A 21 -7.23 -29.52 -24.51
N ASN A 22 -7.86 -29.78 -23.37
CA ASN A 22 -9.06 -29.10 -22.91
C ASN A 22 -8.77 -27.79 -22.12
N CYS A 23 -7.49 -27.48 -21.84
CA CYS A 23 -7.06 -26.34 -21.04
C CYS A 23 -6.62 -25.12 -21.90
N ASP A 24 -7.55 -24.20 -22.13
CA ASP A 24 -7.26 -22.83 -22.57
C ASP A 24 -6.62 -21.99 -21.43
N VAL A 25 -5.29 -21.91 -21.43
CA VAL A 25 -4.52 -21.08 -20.48
C VAL A 25 -4.74 -19.57 -20.67
N SER A 26 -5.38 -19.11 -21.75
CA SER A 26 -5.59 -17.68 -22.01
C SER A 26 -6.49 -17.01 -20.96
N VAL A 27 -7.34 -17.77 -20.26
CA VAL A 27 -8.24 -17.26 -19.19
C VAL A 27 -7.49 -16.53 -18.09
N TRP A 28 -6.24 -16.93 -17.82
CA TRP A 28 -5.34 -16.31 -16.84
C TRP A 28 -4.56 -15.13 -17.39
N LEU A 29 -4.45 -14.99 -18.72
CA LEU A 29 -3.60 -14.01 -19.41
C LEU A 29 -4.37 -12.83 -20.04
N ARG A 30 -5.70 -12.84 -19.92
CA ARG A 30 -6.58 -11.75 -20.33
C ARG A 30 -6.26 -10.47 -19.56
N SER A 31 -6.44 -9.33 -20.23
CA SER A 31 -6.34 -8.01 -19.62
C SER A 31 -7.69 -7.30 -19.76
N CYS A 32 -8.11 -6.60 -18.72
CA CYS A 32 -9.34 -5.83 -18.64
C CYS A 32 -9.13 -4.47 -19.32
N GLU A 33 -9.48 -4.41 -20.61
CA GLU A 33 -9.30 -3.20 -21.44
C GLU A 33 -10.41 -2.16 -21.22
N ASN A 34 -11.58 -2.59 -20.71
CA ASN A 34 -12.73 -1.75 -20.40
C ASN A 34 -13.21 -2.03 -18.97
N GLU A 35 -13.23 -1.02 -18.11
CA GLU A 35 -13.86 -1.13 -16.78
C GLU A 35 -15.40 -1.12 -16.87
N VAL A 36 -16.07 -1.64 -15.84
CA VAL A 36 -17.53 -1.60 -15.70
C VAL A 36 -17.85 -0.90 -14.38
N PRO A 37 -17.83 0.45 -14.35
CA PRO A 37 -18.03 1.23 -13.12
C PRO A 37 -19.50 1.26 -12.69
N GLU A 38 -20.41 1.48 -13.64
CA GLU A 38 -21.86 1.39 -13.44
C GLU A 38 -22.32 -0.07 -13.55
N PRO A 39 -23.23 -0.58 -12.69
CA PRO A 39 -23.62 -1.98 -12.73
C PRO A 39 -24.42 -2.36 -13.98
N ILE A 40 -23.94 -3.36 -14.73
CA ILE A 40 -24.71 -3.99 -15.80
C ILE A 40 -25.56 -5.13 -15.25
N GLU A 41 -26.78 -5.28 -15.73
CA GLU A 41 -27.68 -6.38 -15.36
C GLU A 41 -27.43 -7.61 -16.22
N GLY A 42 -27.50 -8.80 -15.62
CA GLY A 42 -27.23 -10.07 -16.30
C GLY A 42 -28.49 -10.83 -16.73
N ILE A 43 -28.29 -11.76 -17.66
CA ILE A 43 -29.32 -12.70 -18.10
C ILE A 43 -29.33 -13.90 -17.14
N LEU A 44 -30.40 -14.03 -16.36
CA LEU A 44 -30.57 -15.10 -15.38
C LEU A 44 -31.17 -16.37 -16.01
N THR A 45 -30.57 -17.51 -15.74
CA THR A 45 -31.11 -18.86 -15.97
C THR A 45 -31.20 -19.63 -14.65
N GLY A 46 -32.12 -20.59 -14.56
CA GLY A 46 -32.44 -21.27 -13.30
C GLY A 46 -33.26 -20.39 -12.33
N ASN A 47 -33.24 -20.72 -11.04
CA ASN A 47 -34.04 -20.04 -10.01
C ASN A 47 -33.18 -19.73 -8.78
N LEU A 48 -32.88 -18.45 -8.53
CA LEU A 48 -32.15 -18.03 -7.33
C LEU A 48 -32.99 -18.27 -6.05
N PRO A 49 -32.39 -18.76 -4.95
CA PRO A 49 -33.07 -18.83 -3.67
C PRO A 49 -33.51 -17.43 -3.22
N ILE A 50 -34.77 -17.27 -2.79
CA ILE A 50 -35.37 -15.95 -2.45
C ILE A 50 -34.63 -15.23 -1.29
N TRP A 51 -33.96 -16.01 -0.45
CA TRP A 51 -33.13 -15.56 0.67
C TRP A 51 -31.72 -15.12 0.26
N LEU A 52 -31.21 -15.57 -0.89
CA LEU A 52 -29.85 -15.26 -1.36
C LEU A 52 -29.78 -13.82 -1.84
N ARG A 53 -29.22 -12.93 -1.00
CA ARG A 53 -29.10 -11.49 -1.25
C ARG A 53 -27.80 -10.98 -0.67
N GLY A 54 -27.15 -10.06 -1.37
CA GLY A 54 -25.79 -9.64 -1.04
C GLY A 54 -24.89 -9.59 -2.27
N CYS A 55 -23.62 -9.26 -2.07
CA CYS A 55 -22.64 -9.14 -3.16
C CYS A 55 -21.42 -10.03 -2.96
N LEU A 56 -21.10 -10.85 -3.97
CA LEU A 56 -19.80 -11.51 -4.10
C LEU A 56 -18.78 -10.47 -4.59
N LEU A 57 -17.76 -10.21 -3.78
CA LEU A 57 -16.58 -9.42 -4.12
C LEU A 57 -15.41 -10.36 -4.41
N ARG A 58 -14.64 -10.06 -5.46
CA ARG A 58 -13.45 -10.82 -5.87
C ARG A 58 -12.31 -9.88 -6.19
N ASN A 59 -11.08 -10.28 -5.93
CA ASN A 59 -9.85 -9.67 -6.42
C ASN A 59 -9.09 -10.67 -7.30
N GLY A 60 -8.17 -10.19 -8.14
CA GLY A 60 -7.32 -11.04 -8.97
C GLY A 60 -6.68 -10.31 -10.15
N PRO A 61 -6.04 -11.07 -11.07
CA PRO A 61 -5.39 -10.55 -12.26
C PRO A 61 -6.32 -9.62 -13.06
N GLY A 62 -5.82 -8.44 -13.40
CA GLY A 62 -6.61 -7.40 -14.08
C GLY A 62 -6.00 -6.95 -15.38
N SER A 63 -4.73 -6.58 -15.39
CA SER A 63 -4.01 -6.23 -16.63
C SER A 63 -2.57 -6.73 -16.59
N PHE A 64 -2.21 -7.51 -17.60
CA PHE A 64 -0.83 -7.87 -17.89
C PHE A 64 -0.07 -6.76 -18.61
N LYS A 65 -0.79 -5.79 -19.21
CA LYS A 65 -0.22 -4.62 -19.88
C LYS A 65 0.11 -3.52 -18.87
N ALA A 66 1.34 -2.98 -18.94
CA ALA A 66 1.78 -1.84 -18.15
C ALA A 66 1.40 -0.49 -18.81
N GLY A 67 0.13 -0.34 -19.19
CA GLY A 67 -0.37 0.78 -19.99
C GLY A 67 0.02 0.76 -21.47
N GLY A 68 1.26 0.40 -21.80
CA GLY A 68 1.72 0.14 -23.17
C GLY A 68 1.79 -1.36 -23.50
N ASP A 69 2.59 -1.71 -24.51
CA ASP A 69 2.74 -3.09 -24.99
C ASP A 69 3.61 -3.99 -24.10
N GLU A 70 4.38 -3.42 -23.16
CA GLU A 70 5.17 -4.22 -22.22
C GLU A 70 4.27 -5.03 -21.28
N ARG A 71 4.58 -6.33 -21.15
CA ARG A 71 3.80 -7.29 -20.38
C ARG A 71 4.54 -7.81 -19.16
N PHE A 72 3.80 -7.94 -18.06
CA PHE A 72 4.24 -8.67 -16.88
C PHE A 72 4.49 -10.16 -17.20
N LYS A 73 5.49 -10.74 -16.53
CA LYS A 73 6.00 -12.09 -16.78
C LYS A 73 5.43 -13.16 -15.84
N HIS A 74 4.82 -12.79 -14.72
CA HIS A 74 4.27 -13.73 -13.74
C HIS A 74 2.82 -13.38 -13.40
N LEU A 75 1.99 -14.39 -13.12
CA LEU A 75 0.56 -14.23 -12.84
C LEU A 75 0.29 -13.17 -11.76
N PHE A 76 1.00 -13.26 -10.63
CA PHE A 76 0.89 -12.35 -9.48
C PHE A 76 1.37 -10.90 -9.72
N ASP A 77 1.98 -10.61 -10.87
CA ASP A 77 2.40 -9.25 -11.22
C ASP A 77 1.32 -8.46 -11.96
N SER A 78 0.28 -9.14 -12.47
CA SER A 78 -0.83 -8.50 -13.16
C SER A 78 -1.52 -7.48 -12.26
N SER A 79 -1.86 -6.31 -12.80
CA SER A 79 -2.47 -5.22 -12.04
C SER A 79 -3.82 -5.64 -11.45
N ALA A 80 -4.06 -5.40 -10.16
CA ALA A 80 -5.27 -5.83 -9.46
C ALA A 80 -6.59 -5.34 -10.08
N LEU A 81 -7.58 -6.24 -10.14
CA LEU A 81 -8.95 -5.98 -10.60
C LEU A 81 -9.97 -6.48 -9.57
N ILE A 82 -10.80 -5.55 -9.07
CA ILE A 82 -11.93 -5.92 -8.22
C ILE A 82 -13.14 -6.22 -9.12
N HIS A 83 -13.77 -7.38 -8.91
CA HIS A 83 -15.04 -7.77 -9.51
C HIS A 83 -16.14 -7.75 -8.44
N ARG A 84 -17.37 -7.41 -8.84
CA ARG A 84 -18.55 -7.45 -7.96
C ARG A 84 -19.73 -8.06 -8.69
N PHE A 85 -20.32 -9.11 -8.12
CA PHE A 85 -21.58 -9.68 -8.56
C PHE A 85 -22.58 -9.51 -7.42
N CYS A 86 -23.59 -8.66 -7.57
CA CYS A 86 -24.54 -8.37 -6.49
C CYS A 86 -25.96 -8.82 -6.83
N ILE A 87 -26.56 -9.56 -5.90
CA ILE A 87 -27.92 -10.11 -5.96
C ILE A 87 -28.82 -9.27 -5.06
N ASP A 88 -29.86 -8.65 -5.61
CA ASP A 88 -30.99 -8.12 -4.83
C ASP A 88 -32.32 -8.41 -5.53
N SER A 89 -33.27 -8.97 -4.79
CA SER A 89 -34.67 -9.12 -5.19
C SER A 89 -34.86 -9.83 -6.53
N GLY A 90 -34.06 -10.88 -6.77
CA GLY A 90 -34.09 -11.72 -7.97
C GLY A 90 -33.28 -11.18 -9.16
N ARG A 91 -32.77 -9.95 -9.09
CA ARG A 91 -31.89 -9.35 -10.10
C ARG A 91 -30.42 -9.58 -9.69
N VAL A 92 -29.54 -9.73 -10.68
CA VAL A 92 -28.08 -9.78 -10.45
C VAL A 92 -27.38 -8.76 -11.34
N THR A 93 -26.45 -8.01 -10.76
CA THR A 93 -25.65 -6.99 -11.47
C THR A 93 -24.15 -7.24 -11.34
N TYR A 94 -23.39 -6.94 -12.39
CA TYR A 94 -21.94 -7.06 -12.45
C TYR A 94 -21.24 -5.69 -12.59
N GLN A 95 -20.10 -5.54 -11.91
CA GLN A 95 -19.15 -4.42 -12.04
C GLN A 95 -17.72 -4.93 -11.99
N ARG A 96 -16.78 -4.16 -12.56
CA ARG A 96 -15.34 -4.37 -12.40
C ARG A 96 -14.55 -3.06 -12.46
N ARG A 97 -13.55 -2.90 -11.60
CA ARG A 97 -12.61 -1.75 -11.60
C ARG A 97 -11.19 -2.17 -11.23
N LEU A 98 -10.22 -1.65 -11.98
CA LEU A 98 -8.78 -1.80 -11.73
C LEU A 98 -8.37 -0.99 -10.49
N LEU A 99 -7.57 -1.58 -9.63
CA LEU A 99 -7.14 -0.93 -8.39
C LEU A 99 -6.14 0.20 -8.71
N ARG A 100 -6.41 1.42 -8.24
CA ARG A 100 -5.57 2.60 -8.49
C ARG A 100 -4.41 2.68 -7.48
N THR A 101 -3.53 1.68 -7.51
CA THR A 101 -2.31 1.60 -6.69
C THR A 101 -1.22 2.54 -7.21
N LYS A 102 -0.20 2.90 -6.39
CA LYS A 102 0.95 3.67 -6.89
C LYS A 102 1.67 2.90 -8.01
N ALA A 103 1.77 1.58 -7.91
CA ALA A 103 2.35 0.71 -8.93
C ALA A 103 1.58 0.78 -10.26
N PHE A 104 0.25 0.59 -10.22
CA PHE A 104 -0.63 0.71 -11.38
C PHE A 104 -0.48 2.07 -12.06
N GLN A 105 -0.57 3.15 -11.28
CA GLN A 105 -0.50 4.53 -11.77
C GLN A 105 0.86 4.84 -12.40
N ARG A 106 1.98 4.47 -11.76
CA ARG A 106 3.33 4.70 -12.30
C ARG A 106 3.57 3.94 -13.59
N ASN A 107 3.19 2.66 -13.63
CA ASN A 107 3.35 1.82 -14.83
C ASN A 107 2.51 2.38 -16.00
N HIS A 108 1.24 2.71 -15.77
CA HIS A 108 0.37 3.27 -16.80
C HIS A 108 0.80 4.66 -17.28
N ALA A 109 1.27 5.54 -16.39
CA ALA A 109 1.79 6.86 -16.76
C ALA A 109 3.10 6.78 -17.57
N ALA A 110 3.92 5.75 -17.33
CA ALA A 110 5.16 5.50 -18.07
C ALA A 110 4.96 4.68 -19.36
N GLN A 111 3.77 4.07 -19.56
CA GLN A 111 3.44 3.14 -20.64
C GLN A 111 4.38 1.91 -20.72
N ARG A 112 5.02 1.56 -19.59
CA ARG A 112 6.03 0.51 -19.42
C ARG A 112 6.16 0.13 -17.94
N ILE A 113 6.82 -0.99 -17.65
CA ILE A 113 7.04 -1.45 -16.27
C ILE A 113 8.16 -0.62 -15.63
N VAL A 114 7.79 0.22 -14.66
CA VAL A 114 8.68 1.10 -13.87
C VAL A 114 8.64 0.81 -12.35
N VAL A 115 7.88 -0.21 -11.95
CA VAL A 115 7.86 -0.79 -10.61
C VAL A 115 8.14 -2.28 -10.74
N THR A 116 9.12 -2.77 -9.98
CA THR A 116 9.45 -4.20 -9.94
C THR A 116 8.40 -4.91 -9.09
N GLU A 117 7.80 -5.96 -9.65
CA GLU A 117 6.75 -6.76 -9.00
C GLU A 117 7.35 -8.07 -8.43
N PHE A 118 6.52 -9.09 -8.17
CA PHE A 118 6.92 -10.34 -7.54
C PHE A 118 7.81 -11.20 -8.44
N GLY A 119 7.47 -11.35 -9.72
CA GLY A 119 8.21 -12.10 -10.74
C GLY A 119 8.87 -11.26 -11.83
N THR A 120 8.49 -9.99 -12.00
CA THR A 120 8.92 -9.12 -13.11
C THR A 120 9.77 -7.95 -12.64
N LYS A 121 10.99 -7.89 -13.19
CA LYS A 121 11.92 -6.76 -13.08
C LYS A 121 11.43 -5.56 -13.90
N ALA A 122 11.45 -4.35 -13.32
CA ALA A 122 11.20 -3.11 -14.05
C ALA A 122 12.27 -2.80 -15.10
N ALA A 123 11.85 -2.18 -16.21
CA ALA A 123 12.75 -1.70 -17.24
C ALA A 123 13.60 -0.52 -16.70
N PRO A 124 14.94 -0.55 -16.85
CA PRO A 124 15.82 0.53 -16.39
C PRO A 124 15.35 1.90 -16.89
N ASP A 125 15.07 2.80 -15.96
CA ASP A 125 14.61 4.14 -16.28
C ASP A 125 15.82 5.05 -16.52
N PRO A 126 16.02 5.60 -17.74
CA PRO A 126 17.13 6.52 -18.02
C PRO A 126 17.06 7.83 -17.22
N CYS A 127 15.94 8.10 -16.54
CA CYS A 127 15.76 9.24 -15.65
C CYS A 127 15.86 8.90 -14.15
N GLN A 128 15.97 7.61 -13.74
CA GLN A 128 16.27 7.28 -12.35
C GLN A 128 17.71 7.63 -12.04
N SER A 129 17.93 8.72 -11.30
CA SER A 129 19.23 8.96 -10.68
C SER A 129 19.51 7.85 -9.65
N ILE A 130 20.78 7.48 -9.47
CA ILE A 130 21.23 6.51 -8.44
C ILE A 130 20.69 6.87 -7.05
N PHE A 131 20.40 8.16 -6.81
CA PHE A 131 19.81 8.65 -5.57
C PHE A 131 18.40 8.11 -5.27
N GLN A 132 17.60 7.72 -6.28
CA GLN A 132 16.28 7.11 -6.07
C GLN A 132 16.41 5.62 -5.72
N THR A 133 17.30 4.87 -6.38
CA THR A 133 17.70 3.51 -5.97
C THR A 133 18.24 3.50 -4.54
N VAL A 134 19.02 4.53 -4.17
CA VAL A 134 19.53 4.72 -2.81
C VAL A 134 18.38 5.04 -1.84
N ALA A 135 17.50 6.02 -2.13
CA ALA A 135 16.37 6.38 -1.28
C ALA A 135 15.41 5.21 -1.01
N ALA A 136 15.21 4.33 -1.99
CA ALA A 136 14.43 3.10 -1.87
C ALA A 136 14.93 2.14 -0.76
N ILE A 137 16.20 2.24 -0.37
CA ILE A 137 16.84 1.47 0.72
C ILE A 137 16.60 2.13 2.09
N PHE A 138 16.30 3.43 2.13
CA PHE A 138 16.00 4.16 3.38
C PHE A 138 14.51 4.16 3.76
N GLN A 139 13.60 3.90 2.81
CA GLN A 139 12.15 3.81 3.05
C GLN A 139 11.55 2.52 2.43
N PRO A 140 11.69 1.35 3.09
CA PRO A 140 11.26 0.06 2.52
C PRO A 140 9.77 -0.04 2.15
N GLY A 141 8.88 0.71 2.82
CA GLY A 141 7.43 0.71 2.54
C GLY A 141 6.96 1.66 1.42
N GLU A 142 7.86 2.50 0.89
CA GLU A 142 7.59 3.40 -0.26
C GLU A 142 8.16 2.85 -1.58
N SER A 143 9.14 1.93 -1.51
CA SER A 143 9.83 1.34 -2.66
C SER A 143 9.28 -0.01 -3.12
N LEU A 144 8.61 -0.76 -2.24
CA LEU A 144 7.89 -1.98 -2.59
C LEU A 144 6.60 -1.68 -3.37
N SER A 145 6.19 -2.64 -4.22
CA SER A 145 4.90 -2.57 -4.91
C SER A 145 3.73 -2.60 -3.93
N ASP A 146 2.72 -1.77 -4.24
CA ASP A 146 1.41 -1.75 -3.58
C ASP A 146 0.32 -2.40 -4.46
N ASN A 147 0.69 -3.26 -5.42
CA ASN A 147 -0.25 -4.05 -6.23
C ASN A 147 -1.01 -5.09 -5.38
N ALA A 148 -2.04 -4.63 -4.66
CA ALA A 148 -2.90 -5.43 -3.79
C ALA A 148 -3.89 -6.30 -4.60
N MET A 149 -3.37 -7.34 -5.26
CA MET A 149 -4.10 -8.15 -6.25
C MET A 149 -4.70 -9.47 -5.73
N ILE A 150 -4.23 -9.98 -4.59
CA ILE A 150 -4.52 -11.35 -4.20
C ILE A 150 -5.98 -11.52 -3.70
N SER A 151 -6.42 -10.71 -2.73
CA SER A 151 -7.70 -10.90 -2.06
C SER A 151 -8.43 -9.61 -1.69
N ILE A 152 -9.68 -9.73 -1.22
CA ILE A 152 -10.47 -8.64 -0.65
C ILE A 152 -11.31 -9.15 0.54
N TYR A 153 -11.23 -8.48 1.69
CA TYR A 153 -11.89 -8.86 2.94
C TYR A 153 -12.46 -7.66 3.73
N PRO A 154 -13.52 -7.87 4.54
CA PRO A 154 -14.08 -6.86 5.43
C PRO A 154 -13.26 -6.72 6.73
N PHE A 155 -13.06 -5.48 7.16
CA PHE A 155 -12.49 -5.06 8.44
C PHE A 155 -13.57 -4.19 9.13
N GLY A 156 -14.57 -4.86 9.70
CA GLY A 156 -15.80 -4.21 10.18
C GLY A 156 -16.63 -3.67 9.02
N ASP A 157 -16.80 -2.34 8.98
CA ASP A 157 -17.63 -1.65 7.97
C ASP A 157 -16.84 -1.26 6.71
N GLU A 158 -15.54 -1.51 6.69
CA GLU A 158 -14.62 -1.14 5.61
C GLU A 158 -14.09 -2.38 4.87
N TYR A 159 -13.85 -2.27 3.56
CA TYR A 159 -13.33 -3.38 2.74
C TYR A 159 -11.93 -3.06 2.23
N TYR A 160 -11.01 -4.01 2.37
CA TYR A 160 -9.61 -3.84 1.98
C TYR A 160 -9.19 -4.88 0.96
N ALA A 161 -8.48 -4.43 -0.08
CA ALA A 161 -7.74 -5.28 -1.00
C ALA A 161 -6.33 -5.54 -0.45
N PHE A 162 -5.86 -6.79 -0.57
CA PHE A 162 -4.59 -7.26 -0.02
C PHE A 162 -3.64 -7.82 -1.09
N THR A 163 -2.35 -7.63 -0.82
CA THR A 163 -1.25 -8.50 -1.27
C THR A 163 -0.45 -8.90 0.00
N GLU A 164 0.74 -9.46 -0.17
CA GLU A 164 1.61 -9.89 0.92
C GLU A 164 2.66 -8.84 1.34
N SER A 165 2.67 -7.66 0.71
CA SER A 165 3.35 -6.47 1.23
C SER A 165 2.52 -5.86 2.37
N PRO A 166 3.08 -4.98 3.23
CA PRO A 166 2.35 -4.40 4.37
C PRO A 166 1.32 -3.33 3.96
N ILE A 167 1.02 -3.18 2.66
CA ILE A 167 0.19 -2.11 2.11
C ILE A 167 -1.15 -2.70 1.66
N VAL A 168 -2.23 -2.09 2.15
CA VAL A 168 -3.61 -2.46 1.82
C VAL A 168 -4.36 -1.25 1.27
N HIS A 169 -5.33 -1.48 0.38
CA HIS A 169 -6.13 -0.41 -0.22
C HIS A 169 -7.59 -0.52 0.18
N ARG A 170 -8.17 0.53 0.76
CA ARG A 170 -9.62 0.57 1.05
C ARG A 170 -10.41 0.70 -0.25
N ILE A 171 -11.50 -0.04 -0.36
CA ILE A 171 -12.40 -0.08 -1.52
C ILE A 171 -13.80 0.37 -1.09
N ASN A 172 -14.51 1.11 -1.93
CA ASN A 172 -15.96 1.27 -1.77
C ASN A 172 -16.68 -0.01 -2.26
N PRO A 173 -17.41 -0.76 -1.41
CA PRO A 173 -18.01 -2.04 -1.79
C PRO A 173 -19.24 -1.93 -2.69
N CYS A 174 -19.81 -0.74 -2.88
CA CYS A 174 -20.93 -0.51 -3.80
C CYS A 174 -20.47 0.05 -5.17
N THR A 175 -19.38 0.85 -5.24
CA THR A 175 -18.88 1.47 -6.49
C THR A 175 -17.56 0.90 -7.02
N LEU A 176 -16.81 0.14 -6.22
CA LEU A 176 -15.45 -0.35 -6.52
C LEU A 176 -14.40 0.74 -6.77
N GLU A 177 -14.63 1.98 -6.33
CA GLU A 177 -13.54 2.96 -6.24
C GLU A 177 -12.49 2.52 -5.23
N THR A 178 -11.22 2.58 -5.63
CA THR A 178 -10.09 2.69 -4.72
C THR A 178 -10.23 3.98 -3.91
N LYS A 179 -9.99 3.89 -2.60
CA LYS A 179 -9.95 5.02 -1.68
C LYS A 179 -8.53 5.14 -1.12
N GLU A 180 -8.34 4.98 0.18
CA GLU A 180 -7.07 5.23 0.86
C GLU A 180 -6.09 4.05 0.71
N ARG A 181 -4.80 4.36 0.61
CA ARG A 181 -3.68 3.43 0.74
C ARG A 181 -3.22 3.45 2.20
N ILE A 182 -3.35 2.33 2.91
CA ILE A 182 -2.94 2.18 4.31
C ILE A 182 -1.69 1.31 4.37
N ASN A 183 -0.64 1.78 5.05
CA ASN A 183 0.52 0.98 5.38
C ASN A 183 0.36 0.41 6.80
N VAL A 184 0.13 -0.89 6.92
CA VAL A 184 -0.12 -1.57 8.19
C VAL A 184 1.11 -1.47 9.12
N SER A 185 2.32 -1.35 8.55
CA SER A 185 3.56 -1.12 9.29
C SER A 185 3.56 0.15 10.17
N ASP A 186 2.75 1.16 9.83
CA ASP A 186 2.69 2.44 10.56
C ASP A 186 1.97 2.29 11.91
N PHE A 187 1.12 1.27 12.04
CA PHE A 187 0.32 0.98 13.24
C PHE A 187 0.93 -0.18 14.04
N VAL A 188 1.32 -1.24 13.36
CA VAL A 188 2.01 -2.41 13.93
C VAL A 188 3.26 -2.71 13.12
N SER A 189 4.42 -2.70 13.78
CA SER A 189 5.77 -2.89 13.21
C SER A 189 6.06 -4.27 12.59
N ILE A 190 5.14 -4.83 11.82
CA ILE A 190 5.37 -5.94 10.89
C ILE A 190 5.93 -5.39 9.57
N VAL A 191 6.78 -6.15 8.88
CA VAL A 191 7.37 -5.78 7.59
C VAL A 191 6.58 -6.34 6.39
N ASN A 192 5.72 -7.32 6.66
CA ASN A 192 4.81 -7.95 5.70
C ASN A 192 3.65 -8.62 6.47
N HIS A 193 2.61 -9.07 5.77
CA HIS A 193 1.53 -9.91 6.33
C HIS A 193 0.94 -10.81 5.24
N THR A 194 0.16 -11.83 5.59
CA THR A 194 -0.54 -12.63 4.57
C THR A 194 -1.67 -11.85 3.89
N SER A 195 -2.07 -12.27 2.69
CA SER A 195 -3.33 -11.85 2.05
C SER A 195 -4.57 -12.58 2.58
N HIS A 196 -4.46 -13.40 3.64
CA HIS A 196 -5.53 -14.28 4.12
C HIS A 196 -5.82 -14.06 5.61
N PRO A 197 -6.34 -12.87 5.97
CA PRO A 197 -6.82 -12.61 7.33
C PRO A 197 -8.01 -13.51 7.69
N LEU A 198 -8.00 -14.02 8.92
CA LEU A 198 -9.08 -14.82 9.50
C LEU A 198 -10.10 -13.87 10.15
N VAL A 199 -11.22 -13.66 9.47
CA VAL A 199 -12.36 -12.87 9.97
C VAL A 199 -13.26 -13.76 10.82
N MET A 200 -13.47 -13.38 12.08
CA MET A 200 -14.28 -14.11 13.05
C MET A 200 -15.76 -13.69 12.99
N GLN A 201 -16.64 -14.52 13.56
CA GLN A 201 -18.09 -14.27 13.63
C GLN A 201 -18.45 -12.97 14.40
N ASP A 202 -17.60 -12.55 15.34
CA ASP A 202 -17.74 -11.28 16.08
C ASP A 202 -17.10 -10.07 15.35
N GLN A 203 -16.67 -10.24 14.10
CA GLN A 203 -15.90 -9.29 13.29
C GLN A 203 -14.48 -8.98 13.78
N THR A 204 -13.97 -9.67 14.81
CA THR A 204 -12.53 -9.64 15.11
C THR A 204 -11.76 -10.21 13.92
N VAL A 205 -10.70 -9.55 13.50
CA VAL A 205 -9.85 -10.04 12.40
C VAL A 205 -8.46 -10.39 12.93
N TYR A 206 -7.97 -11.58 12.59
CA TYR A 206 -6.60 -11.99 12.86
C TYR A 206 -5.79 -12.06 11.56
N ASN A 207 -4.57 -11.52 11.54
CA ASN A 207 -3.62 -11.78 10.46
C ASN A 207 -2.23 -12.08 11.06
N ILE A 208 -1.36 -12.74 10.30
CA ILE A 208 0.02 -13.03 10.68
C ILE A 208 1.00 -12.26 9.80
N GLY A 209 2.09 -11.78 10.38
CA GLY A 209 3.14 -11.05 9.67
C GLY A 209 4.51 -11.20 10.33
N LEU A 210 5.57 -10.96 9.57
CA LEU A 210 6.94 -10.98 10.08
C LEU A 210 7.25 -9.66 10.81
N ARG A 211 7.80 -9.73 12.02
CA ARG A 211 8.37 -8.58 12.75
C ARG A 211 9.85 -8.81 13.02
N VAL A 212 10.67 -7.82 12.68
CA VAL A 212 12.07 -7.80 13.12
C VAL A 212 12.14 -7.26 14.55
N THR A 213 12.87 -7.94 15.42
CA THR A 213 13.13 -7.52 16.81
C THR A 213 14.61 -7.55 17.12
N ALA A 214 15.03 -6.98 18.26
CA ALA A 214 16.42 -7.04 18.71
C ALA A 214 16.92 -8.49 18.94
N SER A 215 16.03 -9.46 19.15
CA SER A 215 16.33 -10.89 19.22
C SER A 215 16.15 -11.64 17.89
N GLY A 216 16.03 -10.91 16.77
CA GLY A 216 15.85 -11.45 15.42
C GLY A 216 14.39 -11.43 14.92
N PRO A 217 14.12 -12.04 13.75
CA PRO A 217 12.78 -12.15 13.18
C PRO A 217 11.83 -13.03 14.02
N ARG A 218 10.57 -12.61 14.08
CA ARG A 218 9.47 -13.33 14.76
C ARG A 218 8.21 -13.27 13.91
N TYR A 219 7.45 -14.37 13.85
CA TYR A 219 6.11 -14.34 13.28
C TYR A 219 5.14 -13.87 14.38
N GLN A 220 4.39 -12.82 14.06
CA GLN A 220 3.47 -12.14 14.96
C GLN A 220 2.04 -12.32 14.46
N VAL A 221 1.17 -12.86 15.30
CA VAL A 221 -0.28 -12.78 15.07
C VAL A 221 -0.75 -11.44 15.62
N VAL A 222 -1.39 -10.65 14.75
CA VAL A 222 -2.00 -9.37 15.04
C VAL A 222 -3.52 -9.56 15.13
N GLN A 223 -4.14 -9.03 16.17
CA GLN A 223 -5.58 -8.91 16.32
C GLN A 223 -6.00 -7.48 15.99
N PHE A 224 -7.02 -7.37 15.16
CA PHE A 224 -7.70 -6.15 14.74
C PHE A 224 -9.14 -6.21 15.26
N ASN A 225 -9.56 -5.22 16.04
CA ASN A 225 -10.85 -5.25 16.75
C ASN A 225 -11.91 -4.40 16.04
N PRO A 226 -13.19 -4.82 16.03
CA PRO A 226 -14.30 -3.93 15.70
C PRO A 226 -14.29 -2.73 16.64
N THR A 227 -14.60 -1.54 16.11
CA THR A 227 -14.53 -0.30 16.87
C THR A 227 -15.68 0.63 16.52
N ASP A 228 -16.35 1.17 17.54
CA ASP A 228 -17.42 2.18 17.38
C ASP A 228 -16.87 3.54 16.90
N LYS A 229 -15.53 3.68 16.86
CA LYS A 229 -14.84 4.89 16.40
C LYS A 229 -15.03 5.08 14.90
N LYS A 230 -15.95 5.97 14.53
CA LYS A 230 -16.11 6.44 13.15
C LYS A 230 -14.82 7.09 12.64
N GLY A 231 -14.35 6.64 11.48
CA GLY A 231 -13.17 7.15 10.79
C GLY A 231 -12.51 6.04 9.97
N VAL A 232 -11.78 6.41 8.92
CA VAL A 232 -11.08 5.44 8.08
C VAL A 232 -9.96 4.76 8.87
N GLY A 233 -9.85 3.43 8.77
CA GLY A 233 -8.73 2.67 9.30
C GLY A 233 -8.64 2.60 10.83
N LYS A 234 -9.70 2.97 11.57
CA LYS A 234 -9.66 2.98 13.05
C LYS A 234 -9.42 1.61 13.67
N MET A 235 -9.76 0.53 12.97
CA MET A 235 -9.42 -0.84 13.35
C MET A 235 -7.90 -1.10 13.36
N PHE A 236 -7.09 -0.36 12.59
CA PHE A 236 -5.61 -0.46 12.62
C PHE A 236 -5.00 0.32 13.80
N GLU A 237 -5.58 1.45 14.21
CA GLU A 237 -5.14 2.21 15.41
C GLU A 237 -5.24 1.40 16.72
N GLU A 238 -6.13 0.40 16.75
CA GLU A 238 -6.36 -0.47 17.92
C GLU A 238 -5.80 -1.89 17.72
N ALA A 239 -4.94 -2.08 16.72
CA ALA A 239 -4.29 -3.34 16.41
C ALA A 239 -3.27 -3.76 17.49
N SER A 240 -3.24 -5.04 17.83
CA SER A 240 -2.42 -5.56 18.94
C SER A 240 -1.79 -6.92 18.66
N TYR A 241 -0.63 -7.19 19.25
CA TYR A 241 0.05 -8.49 19.12
C TYR A 241 -0.52 -9.50 20.13
N VAL A 242 -1.07 -10.59 19.62
CA VAL A 242 -1.76 -11.62 20.42
C VAL A 242 -1.12 -13.01 20.36
N GLY A 243 -0.20 -13.22 19.43
CA GLY A 243 0.57 -14.46 19.30
C GLY A 243 1.97 -14.18 18.78
N SER A 244 2.97 -14.92 19.29
CA SER A 244 4.36 -14.74 18.90
C SER A 244 5.15 -16.05 18.91
N VAL A 245 5.92 -16.30 17.85
CA VAL A 245 6.98 -17.30 17.82
C VAL A 245 8.20 -16.75 17.09
N ALA A 246 9.41 -17.16 17.48
CA ALA A 246 10.63 -16.79 16.76
C ALA A 246 10.70 -17.54 15.42
N ALA A 247 11.19 -16.89 14.37
CA ALA A 247 11.54 -17.60 13.14
C ALA A 247 12.81 -18.42 13.37
N ARG A 248 12.87 -19.66 12.87
CA ARG A 248 14.04 -20.53 13.12
C ARG A 248 15.31 -20.04 12.40
N TRP A 249 15.13 -19.27 11.32
CA TRP A 249 16.20 -18.79 10.44
C TRP A 249 16.34 -17.27 10.52
N GLY A 250 17.27 -16.79 11.35
CA GLY A 250 17.46 -15.36 11.64
C GLY A 250 17.74 -14.44 10.44
N LEU A 251 18.18 -14.99 9.31
CA LEU A 251 18.45 -14.27 8.05
C LEU A 251 17.70 -14.83 6.83
N ASN A 252 16.90 -15.89 7.00
CA ASN A 252 16.10 -16.49 5.91
C ASN A 252 14.70 -16.88 6.44
N PRO A 253 13.89 -15.92 6.94
CA PRO A 253 12.54 -16.20 7.45
C PRO A 253 11.69 -16.95 6.41
N SER A 254 10.84 -17.86 6.88
CA SER A 254 9.92 -18.64 6.06
C SER A 254 8.87 -17.77 5.37
N TYR A 255 8.48 -18.17 4.16
CA TYR A 255 7.36 -17.62 3.43
C TYR A 255 6.03 -18.18 3.98
N MET A 256 5.06 -17.31 4.25
CA MET A 256 3.76 -17.66 4.83
C MET A 256 2.64 -16.98 4.03
N HIS A 257 1.68 -17.77 3.55
CA HIS A 257 0.54 -17.33 2.75
C HIS A 257 -0.80 -17.47 3.50
N THR A 258 -0.90 -18.44 4.41
CA THR A 258 -2.03 -18.63 5.33
C THR A 258 -1.53 -19.08 6.71
N PHE A 259 -2.44 -19.12 7.69
CA PHE A 259 -2.20 -19.71 9.02
C PHE A 259 -3.53 -20.23 9.58
N GLY A 260 -3.47 -21.01 10.66
CA GLY A 260 -4.66 -21.56 11.32
C GLY A 260 -4.99 -20.89 12.65
N ILE A 261 -6.23 -21.08 13.09
CA ILE A 261 -6.74 -20.73 14.41
C ILE A 261 -7.59 -21.89 14.94
N THR A 262 -7.54 -22.17 16.23
CA THR A 262 -8.42 -23.13 16.93
C THR A 262 -9.06 -22.42 18.13
N GLU A 263 -9.80 -23.15 18.97
CA GLU A 263 -10.32 -22.59 20.23
C GLU A 263 -9.20 -22.03 21.12
N ASN A 264 -8.13 -22.78 21.33
CA ASN A 264 -7.05 -22.46 22.27
C ASN A 264 -5.74 -21.96 21.62
N TYR A 265 -5.53 -22.16 20.31
CA TYR A 265 -4.24 -21.92 19.65
C TYR A 265 -4.34 -21.11 18.34
N PHE A 266 -3.28 -20.37 18.02
CA PHE A 266 -2.93 -20.02 16.65
C PHE A 266 -1.95 -21.07 16.13
N VAL A 267 -2.17 -21.54 14.89
CA VAL A 267 -1.39 -22.59 14.24
C VAL A 267 -0.52 -21.96 13.17
N ILE A 268 0.79 -21.88 13.41
CA ILE A 268 1.76 -21.25 12.50
C ILE A 268 2.59 -22.36 11.84
N ILE A 269 2.53 -22.44 10.50
CA ILE A 269 3.18 -23.51 9.72
C ILE A 269 4.41 -22.92 9.02
N GLU A 270 5.59 -23.14 9.60
CA GLU A 270 6.87 -22.67 9.06
C GLU A 270 7.42 -23.68 8.04
N GLN A 271 7.18 -23.42 6.75
CA GLN A 271 7.64 -24.26 5.64
C GLN A 271 9.08 -23.95 5.20
N PRO A 272 9.79 -24.87 4.53
CA PRO A 272 11.17 -24.65 4.10
C PRO A 272 11.34 -23.85 2.80
N LEU A 273 10.32 -23.09 2.38
CA LEU A 273 10.47 -21.95 1.47
C LEU A 273 10.73 -20.69 2.30
N THR A 274 11.75 -19.92 1.94
CA THR A 274 12.27 -18.78 2.72
C THR A 274 12.52 -17.55 1.87
N ILE A 275 12.55 -16.37 2.50
CA ILE A 275 12.97 -15.10 1.91
C ILE A 275 14.37 -14.79 2.46
N SER A 276 15.39 -14.85 1.61
CA SER A 276 16.78 -14.65 2.05
C SER A 276 17.12 -13.16 2.17
N VAL A 277 17.33 -12.67 3.40
CA VAL A 277 17.63 -11.26 3.67
C VAL A 277 18.96 -10.80 3.03
N PRO A 278 20.06 -11.58 3.05
CA PRO A 278 21.28 -11.21 2.32
C PRO A 278 21.08 -11.14 0.80
N ALA A 279 20.25 -12.02 0.23
CA ALA A 279 19.89 -11.94 -1.18
C ALA A 279 19.07 -10.68 -1.46
N MET A 280 18.05 -10.40 -0.66
CA MET A 280 17.19 -9.21 -0.78
C MET A 280 17.98 -7.90 -0.76
N ILE A 281 18.95 -7.75 0.14
CA ILE A 281 19.81 -6.54 0.20
C ILE A 281 20.62 -6.37 -1.08
N LYS A 282 21.25 -7.43 -1.60
CA LYS A 282 21.97 -7.42 -2.88
C LYS A 282 21.04 -7.12 -4.05
N ASN A 283 19.89 -7.79 -4.08
CA ASN A 283 18.96 -7.82 -5.20
C ASN A 283 18.17 -6.51 -5.34
N THR A 284 17.85 -5.84 -4.23
CA THR A 284 17.26 -4.48 -4.23
C THR A 284 18.18 -3.48 -4.93
N ILE A 285 19.50 -3.56 -4.70
CA ILE A 285 20.50 -2.70 -5.38
C ILE A 285 20.57 -3.03 -6.88
N MET A 286 20.38 -4.30 -7.27
CA MET A 286 20.36 -4.76 -8.66
C MET A 286 18.99 -4.58 -9.35
N GLY A 287 17.95 -4.17 -8.61
CA GLY A 287 16.57 -4.04 -9.09
C GLY A 287 15.85 -5.37 -9.38
N GLU A 288 16.35 -6.50 -8.87
CA GLU A 288 15.79 -7.83 -9.13
C GLU A 288 14.44 -8.07 -8.40
N PRO A 289 13.54 -8.89 -8.97
CA PRO A 289 12.20 -9.13 -8.41
C PRO A 289 12.22 -10.02 -7.18
N MET A 290 11.09 -10.05 -6.44
CA MET A 290 10.98 -10.77 -5.16
C MET A 290 11.37 -12.25 -5.26
N MET A 291 11.02 -12.91 -6.38
CA MET A 291 11.40 -14.28 -6.70
C MET A 291 12.90 -14.55 -6.50
N ALA A 292 13.76 -13.61 -6.91
CA ALA A 292 15.22 -13.76 -6.83
C ALA A 292 15.73 -13.87 -5.39
N ASN A 293 14.90 -13.57 -4.39
CA ASN A 293 15.19 -13.67 -2.95
C ASN A 293 14.73 -15.00 -2.33
N MET A 294 13.85 -15.75 -3.00
CA MET A 294 13.20 -16.94 -2.42
C MET A 294 14.09 -18.18 -2.49
N ARG A 295 14.19 -18.96 -1.41
CA ARG A 295 15.05 -20.17 -1.35
C ARG A 295 14.33 -21.34 -0.70
N TRP A 296 14.35 -22.49 -1.38
CA TRP A 296 13.78 -23.76 -0.94
C TRP A 296 14.85 -24.67 -0.32
N TYR A 297 14.52 -25.33 0.79
CA TYR A 297 15.40 -26.26 1.48
C TYR A 297 14.74 -27.66 1.59
N PRO A 298 14.83 -28.52 0.55
CA PRO A 298 14.06 -29.78 0.49
C PRO A 298 14.41 -30.81 1.58
N ASN A 299 15.59 -30.68 2.20
CA ASN A 299 16.05 -31.56 3.27
C ASN A 299 15.65 -31.06 4.68
N GLU A 300 15.06 -29.88 4.79
CA GLU A 300 14.61 -29.29 6.05
C GLU A 300 13.15 -29.68 6.38
N GLN A 301 12.80 -29.68 7.66
CA GLN A 301 11.45 -30.05 8.09
C GLN A 301 10.46 -28.89 7.95
N THR A 302 9.17 -29.18 7.74
CA THR A 302 8.10 -28.21 8.01
C THR A 302 7.75 -28.27 9.50
N PHE A 303 7.64 -27.11 10.17
CA PHE A 303 7.29 -27.04 11.59
C PHE A 303 5.89 -26.47 11.82
N PHE A 304 5.15 -27.09 12.73
CA PHE A 304 3.84 -26.62 13.21
C PHE A 304 4.01 -26.08 14.62
N TYR A 305 3.82 -24.77 14.79
CA TYR A 305 3.86 -24.10 16.09
C TYR A 305 2.44 -23.86 16.60
N LEU A 306 2.13 -24.40 17.78
CA LEU A 306 0.89 -24.09 18.50
C LEU A 306 1.15 -22.99 19.52
N VAL A 307 0.73 -21.76 19.20
CA VAL A 307 0.85 -20.57 20.05
C VAL A 307 -0.48 -20.36 20.78
N SER A 308 -0.50 -20.40 22.11
CA SER A 308 -1.75 -20.31 22.86
C SER A 308 -2.38 -18.92 22.74
N ARG A 309 -3.64 -18.85 22.28
CA ARG A 309 -4.45 -17.63 22.19
C ARG A 309 -4.59 -16.93 23.55
N ARG A 310 -4.62 -17.69 24.65
CA ARG A 310 -4.73 -17.17 26.02
C ARG A 310 -3.46 -16.47 26.54
N THR A 311 -2.26 -16.84 26.07
CA THR A 311 -0.99 -16.29 26.61
C THR A 311 -0.06 -15.67 25.56
N GLY A 312 -0.41 -15.76 24.27
CA GLY A 312 0.41 -15.32 23.14
C GLY A 312 1.77 -16.01 23.00
N GLN A 313 2.00 -17.11 23.72
CA GLN A 313 3.26 -17.85 23.74
C GLN A 313 3.13 -19.22 23.10
N LEU A 314 4.19 -19.65 22.42
CA LEU A 314 4.40 -21.03 21.97
C LEU A 314 4.16 -22.04 23.12
N LYS A 315 3.46 -23.13 22.82
CA LYS A 315 3.23 -24.26 23.74
C LYS A 315 3.76 -25.58 23.21
N HIS A 316 3.55 -25.87 21.93
CA HIS A 316 3.94 -27.13 21.29
C HIS A 316 4.56 -26.86 19.92
N THR A 317 5.54 -27.69 19.54
CA THR A 317 6.15 -27.69 18.20
C THR A 317 6.18 -29.11 17.67
N PHE A 318 5.57 -29.33 16.51
CA PHE A 318 5.59 -30.61 15.79
C PHE A 318 6.35 -30.46 14.47
N ALA A 319 6.81 -31.57 13.91
CA ALA A 319 7.56 -31.58 12.65
C ALA A 319 6.94 -32.50 11.61
N SER A 320 7.17 -32.18 10.33
CA SER A 320 6.86 -33.02 9.17
C SER A 320 8.08 -33.04 8.24
N LYS A 321 8.07 -33.96 7.26
CA LYS A 321 8.88 -33.79 6.04
C LYS A 321 8.56 -32.44 5.37
N ALA A 322 9.48 -31.95 4.54
CA ALA A 322 9.26 -30.80 3.68
C ALA A 322 7.97 -30.97 2.86
N PHE A 323 7.20 -29.89 2.76
CA PHE A 323 6.14 -29.67 1.79
C PHE A 323 5.99 -28.16 1.59
N PHE A 324 5.52 -27.75 0.42
CA PHE A 324 5.13 -26.36 0.16
C PHE A 324 3.60 -26.24 0.33
N TYR A 325 3.10 -25.10 0.80
CA TYR A 325 1.67 -24.82 0.86
C TYR A 325 1.37 -23.34 0.60
N LEU A 326 0.20 -23.11 0.02
CA LEU A 326 -0.46 -21.81 0.01
C LEU A 326 -1.56 -21.79 1.07
N HIS A 327 -2.56 -22.67 0.98
CA HIS A 327 -3.79 -22.57 1.76
C HIS A 327 -3.98 -23.64 2.85
N THR A 328 -4.24 -23.19 4.07
CA THR A 328 -4.97 -23.97 5.09
C THR A 328 -6.44 -24.13 4.69
N ILE A 329 -7.01 -25.31 4.90
CA ILE A 329 -8.43 -25.63 4.68
C ILE A 329 -9.24 -25.24 5.92
N ASN A 330 -8.87 -25.80 7.08
CA ASN A 330 -9.35 -25.42 8.42
C ASN A 330 -8.39 -26.01 9.48
N THR A 331 -8.47 -25.54 10.72
CA THR A 331 -7.74 -26.09 11.85
C THR A 331 -8.65 -26.16 13.07
N PHE A 332 -8.59 -27.22 13.88
CA PHE A 332 -9.48 -27.37 15.03
C PHE A 332 -8.94 -28.30 16.12
N GLU A 333 -9.56 -28.29 17.29
CA GLU A 333 -9.25 -29.22 18.39
C GLU A 333 -10.35 -30.27 18.53
N ALA A 334 -9.95 -31.54 18.65
CA ALA A 334 -10.85 -32.67 18.93
C ALA A 334 -10.06 -33.80 19.61
N ASN A 335 -10.65 -34.44 20.62
CA ASN A 335 -10.14 -35.68 21.24
C ASN A 335 -8.62 -35.65 21.56
N GLY A 336 -8.17 -34.64 22.32
CA GLY A 336 -6.76 -34.48 22.71
C GLY A 336 -5.80 -34.14 21.56
N THR A 337 -6.32 -33.75 20.40
CA THR A 337 -5.55 -33.53 19.16
C THR A 337 -5.91 -32.19 18.53
N CYS A 338 -4.90 -31.41 18.12
CA CYS A 338 -5.07 -30.31 17.18
C CYS A 338 -4.98 -30.88 15.75
N VAL A 339 -6.04 -30.76 14.97
CA VAL A 339 -6.14 -31.17 13.58
C VAL A 339 -5.84 -29.97 12.68
N VAL A 340 -5.03 -30.19 11.65
CA VAL A 340 -4.58 -29.14 10.72
C VAL A 340 -4.73 -29.66 9.29
N ASP A 341 -5.67 -29.09 8.53
CA ASP A 341 -5.95 -29.48 7.15
C ASP A 341 -5.40 -28.42 6.18
N ILE A 342 -4.65 -28.83 5.15
CA ILE A 342 -3.85 -27.94 4.27
C ILE A 342 -3.86 -28.49 2.84
N CYS A 343 -3.88 -27.62 1.83
CA CYS A 343 -3.50 -27.97 0.46
C CYS A 343 -1.96 -27.97 0.33
N CYS A 344 -1.36 -29.16 0.20
CA CYS A 344 0.08 -29.37 0.18
C CYS A 344 0.61 -29.74 -1.21
N TYR A 345 1.67 -29.07 -1.62
CA TYR A 345 2.52 -29.40 -2.75
C TYR A 345 3.78 -30.14 -2.26
N GLN A 346 4.44 -30.88 -3.16
CA GLN A 346 5.71 -31.53 -2.84
C GLN A 346 6.82 -30.52 -2.54
N ASP A 347 6.89 -29.46 -3.35
CA ASP A 347 7.88 -28.40 -3.36
C ASP A 347 7.27 -27.17 -4.09
N PRO A 348 7.95 -26.01 -4.17
CA PRO A 348 7.33 -24.78 -4.66
C PRO A 348 7.35 -24.61 -6.19
N ALA A 349 7.63 -25.65 -6.98
CA ALA A 349 7.70 -25.55 -8.45
C ALA A 349 6.39 -25.06 -9.11
N MET A 350 5.24 -25.13 -8.43
CA MET A 350 4.00 -24.49 -8.89
C MET A 350 4.14 -22.97 -9.09
N ILE A 351 5.03 -22.30 -8.35
CA ILE A 351 5.28 -20.86 -8.47
C ILE A 351 5.99 -20.60 -9.81
N ASP A 352 7.01 -21.38 -10.16
CA ASP A 352 7.68 -21.27 -11.47
C ASP A 352 6.73 -21.60 -12.64
N CYS A 353 5.72 -22.43 -12.39
CA CYS A 353 4.64 -22.71 -13.36
C CYS A 353 3.69 -21.52 -13.59
N MET A 354 3.63 -20.54 -12.69
CA MET A 354 2.82 -19.31 -12.80
C MET A 354 3.54 -18.17 -13.56
N TYR A 355 4.73 -18.40 -14.13
CA TYR A 355 5.27 -17.53 -15.18
C TYR A 355 4.45 -17.66 -16.48
N VAL A 356 4.30 -16.56 -17.22
CA VAL A 356 3.55 -16.48 -18.48
C VAL A 356 4.14 -17.43 -19.52
N ASP A 357 5.47 -17.50 -19.62
CA ASP A 357 6.16 -18.41 -20.54
C ASP A 357 5.91 -19.89 -20.15
N SER A 358 5.88 -20.20 -18.85
CA SER A 358 5.53 -21.53 -18.32
C SER A 358 4.08 -21.91 -18.60
N MET A 359 3.13 -21.01 -18.38
CA MET A 359 1.70 -21.23 -18.68
C MET A 359 1.47 -21.41 -20.17
N MET A 360 2.09 -20.60 -21.03
CA MET A 360 2.01 -20.76 -22.49
C MET A 360 2.68 -22.05 -22.98
N GLY A 361 3.77 -22.48 -22.32
CA GLY A 361 4.45 -23.73 -22.59
C GLY A 361 3.74 -24.99 -22.07
N ALA A 362 2.77 -24.85 -21.15
CA ALA A 362 2.15 -25.95 -20.41
C ALA A 362 1.71 -27.13 -21.29
N GLN A 363 1.08 -26.84 -22.44
CA GLN A 363 0.63 -27.86 -23.41
C GLN A 363 1.73 -28.81 -23.92
N THR A 364 3.00 -28.43 -23.80
CA THR A 364 4.17 -29.22 -24.24
C THR A 364 4.95 -29.87 -23.09
N ASN A 365 4.53 -29.66 -21.84
CA ASN A 365 5.20 -30.18 -20.64
C ASN A 365 4.34 -31.26 -19.93
N PRO A 366 4.71 -32.55 -20.01
CA PRO A 366 3.93 -33.65 -19.41
C PRO A 366 3.92 -33.61 -17.87
N ASP A 367 4.90 -32.95 -17.24
CA ASP A 367 5.01 -32.86 -15.79
C ASP A 367 4.23 -31.66 -15.19
N TYR A 368 3.79 -30.71 -16.03
CA TYR A 368 3.19 -29.44 -15.57
C TYR A 368 2.02 -29.64 -14.59
N ALA A 369 1.10 -30.57 -14.87
CA ALA A 369 0.03 -30.90 -13.93
C ALA A 369 0.53 -31.49 -12.61
N ALA A 370 1.56 -32.34 -12.64
CA ALA A 370 2.15 -32.92 -11.43
C ALA A 370 2.84 -31.86 -10.55
N LEU A 371 3.49 -30.87 -11.17
CA LEU A 371 4.10 -29.71 -10.49
C LEU A 371 3.04 -28.78 -9.87
N PHE A 372 1.86 -28.67 -10.49
CA PHE A 372 0.76 -27.80 -10.04
C PHE A 372 -0.27 -28.49 -9.12
N ARG A 373 -0.14 -29.80 -8.85
CA ARG A 373 -1.11 -30.62 -8.09
C ARG A 373 -0.95 -30.45 -6.57
N GLY A 374 -1.55 -29.40 -6.03
CA GLY A 374 -1.80 -29.27 -4.58
C GLY A 374 -2.76 -30.37 -4.08
N LYS A 375 -2.46 -31.01 -2.95
CA LYS A 375 -3.21 -32.16 -2.41
C LYS A 375 -3.78 -31.85 -1.02
N PRO A 376 -5.08 -32.09 -0.74
CA PRO A 376 -5.66 -31.81 0.55
C PRO A 376 -5.21 -32.86 1.59
N MET A 377 -4.40 -32.43 2.55
CA MET A 377 -3.72 -33.25 3.55
C MET A 377 -4.15 -32.85 4.97
N ARG A 378 -4.36 -33.85 5.83
CA ARG A 378 -4.70 -33.69 7.24
C ARG A 378 -3.55 -34.12 8.15
N PHE A 379 -3.07 -33.22 8.99
CA PHE A 379 -2.09 -33.49 10.04
C PHE A 379 -2.81 -33.57 11.39
N LYS A 380 -2.39 -34.54 12.23
CA LYS A 380 -2.94 -34.75 13.58
C LYS A 380 -1.84 -34.52 14.60
N LEU A 381 -1.96 -33.45 15.38
CA LEU A 381 -0.97 -32.96 16.33
C LEU A 381 -1.43 -33.28 17.77
N PRO A 382 -0.98 -34.38 18.40
CA PRO A 382 -1.48 -34.80 19.71
C PRO A 382 -1.00 -33.86 20.83
N LEU A 383 -1.92 -33.39 21.64
CA LEU A 383 -1.67 -32.40 22.71
C LEU A 383 -1.23 -33.08 24.01
N ASP A 384 -1.84 -34.22 24.34
CA ASP A 384 -1.66 -34.90 25.63
C ASP A 384 -0.34 -35.70 25.74
N SER A 385 0.27 -36.10 24.62
CA SER A 385 1.42 -37.00 24.59
C SER A 385 2.79 -36.30 24.54
N VAL A 386 2.85 -34.97 24.70
CA VAL A 386 4.09 -34.19 24.53
C VAL A 386 5.01 -34.30 25.76
N ASN A 387 5.79 -35.38 25.82
CA ASN A 387 7.05 -35.40 26.57
C ASN A 387 7.95 -34.27 26.06
N LYS A 388 8.36 -33.36 26.97
CA LYS A 388 8.85 -32.01 26.64
C LYS A 388 10.22 -31.93 25.95
N SER A 389 10.80 -33.05 25.51
CA SER A 389 12.18 -33.16 25.03
C SER A 389 12.32 -33.55 23.55
N GLU A 390 11.29 -34.13 22.91
CA GLU A 390 11.41 -34.68 21.56
C GLU A 390 10.38 -34.08 20.58
N ARG A 391 10.83 -33.79 19.36
CA ARG A 391 9.97 -33.30 18.27
C ARG A 391 9.30 -34.50 17.60
N MET A 392 7.99 -34.65 17.78
CA MET A 392 7.24 -35.69 17.05
C MET A 392 7.19 -35.39 15.55
N ASN A 393 7.58 -36.38 14.74
CA ASN A 393 7.38 -36.39 13.29
C ASN A 393 5.96 -36.88 12.98
N ILE A 394 5.16 -36.01 12.38
CA ILE A 394 3.77 -36.28 11.99
C ILE A 394 3.74 -36.63 10.50
N ASN A 395 3.05 -37.72 10.16
CA ASN A 395 2.72 -38.05 8.76
C ASN A 395 1.27 -37.60 8.48
N PRO A 396 0.98 -36.95 7.34
CA PRO A 396 -0.38 -36.58 6.98
C PRO A 396 -1.20 -37.77 6.45
N GLU A 397 -2.53 -37.64 6.52
CA GLU A 397 -3.48 -38.48 5.79
C GLU A 397 -4.14 -37.69 4.66
N LEU A 398 -4.36 -38.32 3.50
CA LEU A 398 -4.97 -37.68 2.34
C LEU A 398 -6.49 -37.55 2.52
N LEU A 399 -7.04 -36.36 2.32
CA LEU A 399 -8.47 -36.06 2.50
C LEU A 399 -9.33 -36.40 1.27
N SER A 400 -8.81 -36.17 0.07
CA SER A 400 -9.43 -36.56 -1.20
C SER A 400 -8.37 -36.98 -2.22
N HIS A 401 -8.76 -37.81 -3.19
CA HIS A 401 -7.88 -38.23 -4.28
C HIS A 401 -7.70 -37.14 -5.35
N PHE A 402 -8.62 -36.18 -5.44
CA PHE A 402 -8.50 -35.01 -6.30
C PHE A 402 -7.39 -34.06 -5.80
N GLY A 403 -6.59 -33.51 -6.72
CA GLY A 403 -5.82 -32.30 -6.46
C GLY A 403 -6.76 -31.11 -6.35
N CYS A 404 -6.54 -30.22 -5.39
CA CYS A 404 -7.41 -29.06 -5.20
C CYS A 404 -6.75 -27.88 -4.46
N GLU A 405 -7.23 -26.68 -4.76
CA GLU A 405 -6.75 -25.41 -4.20
C GLU A 405 -7.87 -24.38 -3.99
N THR A 406 -7.52 -23.28 -3.31
CA THR A 406 -8.42 -22.20 -2.88
C THR A 406 -9.60 -22.69 -2.01
N PRO A 407 -9.33 -23.45 -0.93
CA PRO A 407 -10.36 -24.11 -0.14
C PRO A 407 -11.30 -23.11 0.57
N ARG A 408 -12.54 -23.57 0.78
CA ARG A 408 -13.55 -22.93 1.63
C ARG A 408 -14.34 -23.94 2.44
N VAL A 409 -14.75 -23.52 3.63
CA VAL A 409 -15.68 -24.20 4.53
C VAL A 409 -16.81 -23.23 4.90
N HIS A 410 -17.78 -23.68 5.69
CA HIS A 410 -18.80 -22.83 6.32
C HIS A 410 -18.18 -22.03 7.48
N LEU A 411 -17.34 -21.04 7.12
CA LEU A 411 -16.42 -20.33 8.02
C LEU A 411 -17.14 -19.67 9.21
N GLU A 412 -18.30 -19.06 8.99
CA GLU A 412 -19.09 -18.31 9.97
C GLU A 412 -19.43 -19.15 11.21
N ARG A 413 -19.60 -20.46 11.02
CA ARG A 413 -19.97 -21.41 12.07
C ARG A 413 -18.81 -22.34 12.45
N TYR A 414 -17.94 -22.71 11.50
CA TYR A 414 -16.95 -23.80 11.62
C TYR A 414 -15.48 -23.40 11.53
N LEU A 415 -15.13 -22.12 11.30
CA LEU A 415 -13.75 -21.66 11.43
C LEU A 415 -13.22 -21.95 12.85
N GLY A 416 -12.11 -22.69 12.94
CA GLY A 416 -11.49 -23.06 14.20
C GLY A 416 -12.09 -24.27 14.93
N LYS A 417 -13.07 -24.94 14.33
CA LYS A 417 -13.90 -25.97 14.98
C LYS A 417 -13.99 -27.25 14.13
N PRO A 418 -14.33 -28.42 14.74
CA PRO A 418 -14.58 -29.65 14.00
C PRO A 418 -15.69 -29.44 12.94
N TYR A 419 -15.40 -29.86 11.71
CA TYR A 419 -16.23 -29.67 10.51
C TYR A 419 -16.20 -30.97 9.68
N ARG A 420 -17.04 -31.05 8.64
CA ARG A 420 -17.19 -32.24 7.77
C ARG A 420 -16.95 -31.95 6.28
N TYR A 421 -17.25 -30.75 5.79
CA TYR A 421 -17.26 -30.42 4.36
C TYR A 421 -16.33 -29.26 4.03
N PHE A 422 -15.53 -29.43 2.98
CA PHE A 422 -14.88 -28.33 2.29
C PHE A 422 -15.18 -28.34 0.78
N TYR A 423 -15.02 -27.16 0.18
CA TYR A 423 -15.20 -26.88 -1.23
C TYR A 423 -13.90 -26.29 -1.77
N ALA A 424 -13.50 -26.65 -2.99
CA ALA A 424 -12.26 -26.18 -3.63
C ALA A 424 -12.41 -26.26 -5.17
N ILE A 425 -11.42 -25.79 -5.93
CA ILE A 425 -11.28 -26.08 -7.36
C ILE A 425 -10.12 -27.03 -7.61
N SER A 426 -10.20 -27.88 -8.63
CA SER A 426 -9.02 -28.53 -9.19
C SER A 426 -8.09 -27.49 -9.84
N ALA A 427 -6.83 -27.84 -10.05
CA ALA A 427 -6.03 -27.08 -11.00
C ALA A 427 -6.58 -27.25 -12.43
N ASP A 428 -6.39 -26.24 -13.28
CA ASP A 428 -6.95 -26.19 -14.64
C ASP A 428 -6.33 -27.21 -15.61
N VAL A 429 -5.30 -27.92 -15.19
CA VAL A 429 -4.53 -28.94 -15.94
C VAL A 429 -4.63 -30.35 -15.33
N ASP A 430 -5.33 -30.52 -14.20
CA ASP A 430 -5.24 -31.73 -13.38
C ASP A 430 -6.30 -32.80 -13.70
N LEU A 431 -7.39 -32.39 -14.34
CA LEU A 431 -8.54 -33.23 -14.68
C LEU A 431 -8.97 -32.92 -16.12
N ASP A 432 -9.71 -33.85 -16.75
CA ASP A 432 -10.21 -33.71 -18.13
C ASP A 432 -10.92 -32.37 -18.38
N ASN A 433 -11.68 -31.88 -17.39
CA ASN A 433 -12.31 -30.57 -17.42
C ASN A 433 -11.62 -29.60 -16.43
N PRO A 434 -11.03 -28.49 -16.92
CA PRO A 434 -10.38 -27.47 -16.10
C PRO A 434 -11.26 -26.88 -15.00
N GLY A 435 -10.63 -26.43 -13.92
CA GLY A 435 -11.27 -25.66 -12.85
C GLY A 435 -12.43 -26.38 -12.13
N THR A 436 -12.53 -27.70 -12.22
CA THR A 436 -13.63 -28.49 -11.65
C THR A 436 -13.85 -28.13 -10.18
N ILE A 437 -15.07 -27.70 -9.81
CA ILE A 437 -15.42 -27.42 -8.42
C ILE A 437 -15.62 -28.75 -7.71
N ILE A 438 -14.89 -28.98 -6.62
CA ILE A 438 -14.91 -30.19 -5.81
C ILE A 438 -15.54 -29.86 -4.45
N LYS A 439 -16.50 -30.68 -4.01
CA LYS A 439 -16.90 -30.83 -2.61
C LYS A 439 -16.28 -32.11 -2.06
N VAL A 440 -15.70 -32.07 -0.87
CA VAL A 440 -15.19 -33.23 -0.14
C VAL A 440 -15.94 -33.42 1.16
N ASP A 441 -16.34 -34.67 1.45
CA ASP A 441 -16.84 -35.12 2.75
C ASP A 441 -15.69 -35.84 3.47
N ILE A 442 -15.13 -35.23 4.52
CA ILE A 442 -13.88 -35.70 5.13
C ILE A 442 -14.05 -36.87 6.10
N GLU A 443 -15.30 -37.22 6.43
CA GLU A 443 -15.65 -38.40 7.24
C GLU A 443 -15.73 -39.66 6.36
N SER A 444 -16.48 -39.59 5.26
CA SER A 444 -16.65 -40.69 4.31
C SER A 444 -15.51 -40.80 3.28
N ARG A 445 -14.75 -39.72 3.06
CA ARG A 445 -13.78 -39.54 1.95
C ARG A 445 -14.42 -39.53 0.56
N GLU A 446 -15.74 -39.41 0.47
CA GLU A 446 -16.43 -39.17 -0.81
C GLU A 446 -16.16 -37.74 -1.32
N SER A 447 -16.23 -37.57 -2.63
CA SER A 447 -16.15 -36.27 -3.29
C SER A 447 -17.22 -36.15 -4.36
N LYS A 448 -17.77 -34.94 -4.53
CA LYS A 448 -18.71 -34.59 -5.61
C LYS A 448 -18.11 -33.46 -6.42
N THR A 449 -18.29 -33.49 -7.74
CA THR A 449 -17.74 -32.50 -8.66
C THR A 449 -18.81 -31.76 -9.44
N TRP A 450 -18.48 -30.55 -9.89
CA TRP A 450 -19.20 -29.80 -10.92
C TRP A 450 -18.18 -29.24 -11.92
N CYS A 451 -18.45 -29.40 -13.21
CA CYS A 451 -17.68 -28.83 -14.31
C CYS A 451 -18.53 -28.71 -15.59
N GLU A 452 -18.09 -27.88 -16.52
CA GLU A 452 -18.64 -27.72 -17.87
C GLU A 452 -17.49 -27.42 -18.83
N ASP A 453 -17.54 -27.97 -20.04
CA ASP A 453 -16.46 -27.88 -21.01
C ASP A 453 -16.10 -26.41 -21.33
N LEU A 454 -14.81 -26.08 -21.24
CA LEU A 454 -14.27 -24.71 -21.36
C LEU A 454 -14.86 -23.68 -20.37
N VAL A 455 -15.42 -24.10 -19.23
CA VAL A 455 -15.85 -23.18 -18.15
C VAL A 455 -14.85 -23.18 -17.00
N TYR A 456 -14.39 -21.99 -16.64
CA TYR A 456 -13.38 -21.76 -15.63
C TYR A 456 -14.00 -21.00 -14.46
N PRO A 457 -14.51 -21.70 -13.43
CA PRO A 457 -14.97 -21.06 -12.21
C PRO A 457 -13.80 -20.54 -11.38
N SER A 458 -14.11 -19.61 -10.49
CA SER A 458 -13.25 -19.15 -9.43
C SER A 458 -13.37 -20.02 -8.17
N GLU A 459 -12.52 -19.74 -7.19
CA GLU A 459 -12.70 -20.11 -5.78
C GLU A 459 -14.19 -20.19 -5.36
N PRO A 460 -14.65 -21.32 -4.80
CA PRO A 460 -16.06 -21.59 -4.53
C PRO A 460 -16.45 -21.14 -3.12
N ILE A 461 -17.17 -20.03 -2.98
CA ILE A 461 -17.56 -19.52 -1.66
C ILE A 461 -18.90 -20.13 -1.23
N PHE A 462 -18.89 -20.82 -0.09
CA PHE A 462 -20.12 -21.31 0.55
C PHE A 462 -20.90 -20.14 1.18
N VAL A 463 -22.22 -20.18 1.02
CA VAL A 463 -23.16 -19.25 1.64
C VAL A 463 -24.27 -20.07 2.31
N PRO A 464 -24.42 -20.02 3.65
CA PRO A 464 -25.44 -20.80 4.36
C PRO A 464 -26.85 -20.33 4.01
N ALA A 465 -27.81 -21.26 4.07
CA ALA A 465 -29.22 -20.90 4.21
C ALA A 465 -29.44 -20.14 5.55
N PRO A 466 -30.50 -19.33 5.70
CA PRO A 466 -30.72 -18.53 6.91
C PRO A 466 -30.81 -19.34 8.21
N ASP A 467 -31.42 -20.52 8.15
CA ASP A 467 -31.59 -21.46 9.27
C ASP A 467 -31.05 -22.86 8.85
N PRO A 468 -29.72 -23.05 8.78
CA PRO A 468 -29.12 -24.20 8.10
C PRO A 468 -29.21 -25.47 8.95
N GLN A 469 -29.87 -26.49 8.39
CA GLN A 469 -30.19 -27.78 9.03
C GLN A 469 -29.03 -28.78 9.00
N SER A 470 -28.08 -28.61 8.09
CA SER A 470 -26.79 -29.31 8.08
C SER A 470 -25.65 -28.34 7.73
N GLU A 471 -24.41 -28.76 7.95
CA GLU A 471 -23.22 -27.93 7.66
C GLU A 471 -23.16 -27.46 6.20
N ASP A 472 -23.66 -28.28 5.29
CA ASP A 472 -23.76 -28.05 3.84
C ASP A 472 -25.13 -27.54 3.36
N ASP A 473 -25.99 -27.06 4.27
CA ASP A 473 -27.30 -26.49 3.93
C ASP A 473 -27.15 -25.02 3.51
N GLY A 474 -27.12 -24.80 2.19
CA GLY A 474 -26.80 -23.52 1.57
C GLY A 474 -26.45 -23.67 0.09
N VAL A 475 -25.77 -22.66 -0.45
CA VAL A 475 -25.30 -22.64 -1.84
C VAL A 475 -23.80 -22.39 -1.94
N ILE A 476 -23.20 -22.80 -3.05
CA ILE A 476 -21.89 -22.34 -3.49
C ILE A 476 -22.10 -21.23 -4.52
N VAL A 477 -21.42 -20.10 -4.34
CA VAL A 477 -21.31 -19.05 -5.36
C VAL A 477 -19.89 -19.01 -5.92
N SER A 478 -19.78 -18.89 -7.24
CA SER A 478 -18.49 -18.76 -7.94
C SER A 478 -18.63 -17.85 -9.16
N ALA A 479 -17.58 -17.08 -9.47
CA ALA A 479 -17.50 -16.28 -10.69
C ALA A 479 -16.89 -17.13 -11.81
N ILE A 480 -17.57 -17.28 -12.94
CA ILE A 480 -17.11 -18.10 -14.06
C ILE A 480 -16.75 -17.24 -15.28
N VAL A 481 -15.73 -17.68 -16.02
CA VAL A 481 -15.37 -17.19 -17.35
C VAL A 481 -15.25 -18.37 -18.31
N TRP A 482 -15.39 -18.12 -19.61
CA TRP A 482 -15.25 -19.16 -20.65
C TRP A 482 -13.88 -19.12 -21.31
N GLY A 483 -13.31 -20.29 -21.58
CA GLY A 483 -12.21 -20.47 -22.52
C GLY A 483 -12.71 -20.55 -23.96
N GLY A 484 -11.77 -20.59 -24.91
CA GLY A 484 -12.05 -20.61 -26.34
C GLY A 484 -12.37 -19.24 -26.92
N GLN A 485 -12.33 -19.16 -28.26
CA GLN A 485 -12.47 -17.90 -29.00
C GLN A 485 -13.90 -17.35 -28.98
N GLY A 486 -14.04 -16.03 -28.88
CA GLY A 486 -15.31 -15.31 -28.99
C GLY A 486 -16.18 -15.29 -27.73
N ARG A 487 -15.65 -15.75 -26.58
CA ARG A 487 -16.32 -15.69 -25.26
C ARG A 487 -15.46 -15.01 -24.19
N GLU A 488 -14.34 -14.40 -24.58
CA GLU A 488 -13.35 -13.80 -23.70
C GLU A 488 -13.93 -12.62 -22.90
N ASN A 489 -14.96 -11.97 -23.42
CA ASN A 489 -15.69 -10.84 -22.83
C ASN A 489 -17.01 -11.25 -22.14
N GLN A 490 -17.18 -12.53 -21.82
CA GLN A 490 -18.32 -13.05 -21.04
C GLN A 490 -17.91 -13.42 -19.61
N ALA A 491 -18.75 -13.05 -18.65
CA ALA A 491 -18.64 -13.42 -17.24
C ALA A 491 -19.97 -13.98 -16.75
N ALA A 492 -19.97 -14.82 -15.72
CA ALA A 492 -21.21 -15.17 -15.03
C ALA A 492 -21.02 -15.39 -13.53
N LEU A 493 -22.12 -15.27 -12.79
CA LEU A 493 -22.24 -15.77 -11.42
C LEU A 493 -22.92 -17.14 -11.49
N LEU A 494 -22.23 -18.19 -11.06
CA LEU A 494 -22.76 -19.55 -10.89
C LEU A 494 -23.24 -19.72 -9.44
N VAL A 495 -24.39 -20.39 -9.28
CA VAL A 495 -24.96 -20.78 -7.99
C VAL A 495 -25.27 -22.27 -8.00
N LEU A 496 -24.57 -23.04 -7.18
CA LEU A 496 -24.79 -24.48 -6.98
C LEU A 496 -25.48 -24.76 -5.64
N ASP A 497 -26.32 -25.78 -5.58
CA ASP A 497 -26.79 -26.37 -4.32
C ASP A 497 -25.60 -27.06 -3.62
N ALA A 498 -25.23 -26.59 -2.43
CA ALA A 498 -24.00 -27.04 -1.76
C ALA A 498 -24.07 -28.51 -1.29
N LYS A 499 -25.27 -29.10 -1.20
CA LYS A 499 -25.49 -30.47 -0.76
C LYS A 499 -25.27 -31.49 -1.89
N THR A 500 -25.74 -31.15 -3.08
CA THR A 500 -25.83 -32.02 -4.27
C THR A 500 -24.85 -31.68 -5.38
N MET A 501 -24.22 -30.50 -5.35
CA MET A 501 -23.38 -29.94 -6.43
C MET A 501 -24.13 -29.70 -7.76
N LYS A 502 -25.47 -29.64 -7.72
CA LYS A 502 -26.29 -29.32 -8.90
C LYS A 502 -26.42 -27.81 -9.07
N GLU A 503 -26.48 -27.36 -10.31
CA GLU A 503 -26.73 -25.96 -10.63
C GLU A 503 -28.16 -25.56 -10.28
N VAL A 504 -28.28 -24.46 -9.54
CA VAL A 504 -29.54 -23.85 -9.09
C VAL A 504 -29.89 -22.66 -9.95
N ALA A 505 -28.87 -21.82 -10.24
CA ALA A 505 -28.99 -20.68 -11.12
C ALA A 505 -27.63 -20.26 -11.69
N ARG A 506 -27.65 -19.54 -12.82
CA ARG A 506 -26.50 -18.87 -13.41
C ARG A 506 -26.96 -17.53 -13.97
N CYS A 507 -26.19 -16.47 -13.75
CA CYS A 507 -26.49 -15.16 -14.33
C CYS A 507 -25.31 -14.67 -15.17
N THR A 508 -25.55 -14.43 -16.47
CA THR A 508 -24.50 -14.16 -17.47
C THR A 508 -24.48 -12.69 -17.88
N PHE A 509 -23.27 -12.14 -17.98
CA PHE A 509 -22.97 -10.74 -18.28
C PHE A 509 -22.06 -10.65 -19.50
N GLN A 510 -22.27 -9.59 -20.29
CA GLN A 510 -21.52 -9.30 -21.51
C GLN A 510 -20.78 -7.97 -21.32
N THR A 511 -19.46 -7.96 -21.44
CA THR A 511 -18.64 -6.74 -21.37
C THR A 511 -18.11 -6.33 -22.75
N GLU A 512 -17.65 -5.08 -22.86
CA GLU A 512 -17.06 -4.54 -24.09
C GLU A 512 -15.73 -5.23 -24.45
N GLY A 513 -14.82 -5.33 -23.46
CA GLY A 513 -13.52 -5.99 -23.57
C GLY A 513 -13.37 -7.22 -22.66
N PRO A 514 -12.26 -7.98 -22.74
CA PRO A 514 -12.09 -9.28 -22.07
C PRO A 514 -12.27 -9.27 -20.55
N VAL A 515 -12.65 -10.42 -19.98
CA VAL A 515 -12.81 -10.70 -18.55
C VAL A 515 -11.67 -11.64 -18.09
N PRO A 516 -10.78 -11.19 -17.19
CA PRO A 516 -9.81 -12.06 -16.52
C PRO A 516 -10.46 -13.01 -15.48
N LYS A 517 -9.80 -14.15 -15.19
CA LYS A 517 -10.13 -15.03 -14.06
C LYS A 517 -9.63 -14.42 -12.73
N CYS A 518 -10.37 -14.58 -11.64
CA CYS A 518 -10.12 -13.92 -10.34
C CYS A 518 -9.78 -14.91 -9.19
N LEU A 519 -8.93 -14.49 -8.24
CA LEU A 519 -8.26 -15.34 -7.25
C LEU A 519 -9.03 -15.52 -5.94
N HIS A 520 -9.17 -14.45 -5.12
CA HIS A 520 -9.77 -14.57 -3.79
C HIS A 520 -10.78 -13.46 -3.45
N GLY A 521 -11.67 -13.73 -2.50
CA GLY A 521 -12.63 -12.74 -2.01
C GLY A 521 -13.63 -13.28 -0.99
N CYS A 522 -14.74 -12.55 -0.85
CA CYS A 522 -15.76 -12.73 0.19
C CYS A 522 -17.18 -12.38 -0.33
N VAL A 523 -18.22 -12.72 0.44
CA VAL A 523 -19.61 -12.35 0.17
C VAL A 523 -20.12 -11.42 1.27
N ASP A 524 -20.62 -10.24 0.89
CA ASP A 524 -21.37 -9.34 1.78
C ASP A 524 -22.85 -9.70 1.75
N LEU A 525 -23.36 -10.36 2.80
CA LEU A 525 -24.76 -10.76 2.93
C LEU A 525 -25.69 -9.67 3.50
N LEU A 526 -25.20 -8.45 3.71
CA LEU A 526 -25.93 -7.36 4.37
C LEU A 526 -26.18 -6.15 3.45
N PRO A 527 -27.00 -6.29 2.38
CA PRO A 527 -27.34 -5.20 1.45
C PRO A 527 -28.11 -4.04 2.10
N ALA A 528 -28.41 -4.10 3.40
CA ALA A 528 -28.82 -2.95 4.21
C ALA A 528 -27.89 -1.74 4.03
N ARG A 529 -26.59 -1.96 3.80
CA ARG A 529 -25.58 -0.89 3.65
C ARG A 529 -25.71 -0.13 2.31
N CYS A 530 -25.69 -0.81 1.15
CA CYS A 530 -25.99 -0.13 -0.12
C CYS A 530 -27.46 0.35 -0.23
N ARG A 531 -28.40 -0.19 0.57
CA ARG A 531 -29.77 0.36 0.71
C ARG A 531 -29.82 1.65 1.54
N GLY A 532 -29.00 1.76 2.58
CA GLY A 532 -28.81 2.98 3.38
C GLY A 532 -28.23 4.13 2.57
N MET A 533 -27.27 3.84 1.69
CA MET A 533 -26.64 4.85 0.82
C MET A 533 -27.60 5.58 -0.11
N LYS A 534 -28.79 5.04 -0.44
CA LYS A 534 -29.84 5.86 -1.09
C LYS A 534 -30.27 7.02 -0.17
N ARG A 535 -30.56 6.73 1.10
CA ARG A 535 -30.99 7.75 2.06
C ARG A 535 -29.89 8.72 2.47
N GLU A 536 -28.62 8.32 2.49
CA GLU A 536 -27.53 9.27 2.76
C GLU A 536 -27.25 10.17 1.54
N ALA A 537 -27.28 9.62 0.32
CA ALA A 537 -27.24 10.42 -0.91
C ALA A 537 -28.45 11.37 -1.03
N ASP A 538 -29.65 10.91 -0.69
CA ASP A 538 -30.89 11.71 -0.69
C ASP A 538 -31.00 12.67 0.53
N ALA A 539 -30.15 12.54 1.55
CA ALA A 539 -30.12 13.41 2.74
C ALA A 539 -29.09 14.54 2.64
N GLU A 540 -27.91 14.29 2.06
CA GLU A 540 -26.97 15.37 1.72
C GLU A 540 -27.29 16.04 0.37
N MET A 541 -28.08 15.37 -0.50
CA MET A 541 -28.73 16.00 -1.64
C MET A 541 -30.26 15.85 -1.57
N GLY A 542 -30.90 16.86 -0.98
CA GLY A 542 -32.30 17.17 -1.27
C GLY A 542 -32.56 17.17 -2.79
N PRO A 543 -33.75 16.71 -3.23
CA PRO A 543 -33.92 15.88 -4.41
C PRO A 543 -33.36 16.48 -5.70
N SER A 544 -32.14 16.07 -6.05
CA SER A 544 -31.51 16.46 -7.31
C SER A 544 -32.13 15.68 -8.47
N THR A 545 -33.03 16.32 -9.21
CA THR A 545 -33.45 15.84 -10.53
C THR A 545 -32.21 15.73 -11.40
N LYS A 546 -31.73 14.50 -11.67
CA LYS A 546 -30.61 14.23 -12.57
C LYS A 546 -30.96 14.66 -14.00
N ARG A 547 -30.77 15.95 -14.28
CA ARG A 547 -30.92 16.57 -15.60
C ARG A 547 -29.88 15.96 -16.55
N THR A 548 -30.35 15.48 -17.70
CA THR A 548 -29.46 15.07 -18.80
C THR A 548 -28.55 16.24 -19.18
N ARG A 549 -27.23 16.02 -19.16
CA ARG A 549 -26.22 17.04 -19.48
C ARG A 549 -26.46 17.51 -20.93
N SER A 550 -26.69 18.80 -21.14
CA SER A 550 -26.82 19.34 -22.49
C SER A 550 -25.44 19.54 -23.10
N GLY A 551 -25.36 19.54 -24.43
CA GLY A 551 -24.08 19.75 -25.15
C GLY A 551 -23.46 21.14 -25.00
N ASP A 552 -24.08 22.03 -24.21
CA ASP A 552 -23.65 23.42 -23.99
C ASP A 552 -23.32 23.73 -22.51
N ASP A 553 -23.53 22.77 -21.58
CA ASP A 553 -23.22 22.96 -20.16
C ASP A 553 -21.71 22.94 -19.90
N ILE A 554 -21.20 24.02 -19.30
CA ILE A 554 -19.80 24.18 -18.87
C ILE A 554 -19.62 23.80 -17.39
N ASP A 555 -18.38 23.64 -16.96
CA ASP A 555 -17.97 23.42 -15.57
C ASP A 555 -17.14 24.63 -15.10
N VAL A 556 -17.65 25.39 -14.12
CA VAL A 556 -16.97 26.57 -13.57
C VAL A 556 -16.62 26.30 -12.11
N ARG A 557 -15.31 26.22 -11.83
CA ARG A 557 -14.75 25.95 -10.49
C ARG A 557 -14.12 27.21 -9.90
N LEU A 558 -14.78 27.79 -8.90
CA LEU A 558 -14.26 28.93 -8.13
C LEU A 558 -13.63 28.44 -6.82
N LEU A 559 -12.45 28.94 -6.50
CA LEU A 559 -11.86 28.78 -5.17
C LEU A 559 -12.42 29.88 -4.25
N ILE A 560 -13.00 29.48 -3.12
CA ILE A 560 -13.63 30.38 -2.14
C ILE A 560 -13.04 30.15 -0.74
N PRO A 561 -13.05 31.15 0.16
CA PRO A 561 -12.70 30.92 1.56
C PRO A 561 -13.69 29.97 2.23
N SER A 562 -13.21 29.03 3.06
CA SER A 562 -14.07 28.15 3.87
C SER A 562 -15.05 28.92 4.76
N LYS A 563 -14.69 30.14 5.17
CA LYS A 563 -15.54 31.06 5.94
C LYS A 563 -16.78 31.54 5.16
N ALA A 564 -16.67 31.72 3.83
CA ALA A 564 -17.76 32.16 2.96
C ALA A 564 -18.70 31.00 2.54
N ALA A 565 -18.19 29.77 2.52
CA ALA A 565 -18.96 28.59 2.13
C ALA A 565 -20.25 28.39 2.94
N GLY A 566 -20.26 28.75 4.23
CA GLY A 566 -21.46 28.68 5.08
C GLY A 566 -22.60 29.58 4.58
N SER A 567 -22.29 30.78 4.09
CA SER A 567 -23.28 31.71 3.53
C SER A 567 -23.74 31.28 2.13
N VAL A 568 -22.83 30.75 1.31
CA VAL A 568 -23.17 30.17 -0.01
C VAL A 568 -24.12 28.97 0.13
N ILE A 569 -23.88 28.08 1.10
CA ILE A 569 -24.73 26.92 1.39
C ILE A 569 -26.07 27.35 2.03
N GLY A 570 -26.02 28.30 2.96
CA GLY A 570 -27.16 28.78 3.73
C GLY A 570 -27.60 27.82 4.84
N LYS A 571 -28.37 28.34 5.81
CA LYS A 571 -28.88 27.55 6.94
C LYS A 571 -29.68 26.34 6.43
N GLY A 572 -29.32 25.14 6.87
CA GLY A 572 -29.96 23.89 6.43
C GLY A 572 -29.82 23.59 4.93
N GLY A 573 -28.81 24.15 4.24
CA GLY A 573 -28.64 23.98 2.80
C GLY A 573 -29.66 24.73 1.94
N HIS A 574 -30.43 25.65 2.52
CA HIS A 574 -31.53 26.32 1.82
C HIS A 574 -31.05 27.15 0.61
N ASN A 575 -29.92 27.85 0.73
CA ASN A 575 -29.45 28.74 -0.34
C ASN A 575 -28.88 27.97 -1.53
N ILE A 576 -28.05 26.95 -1.29
CA ILE A 576 -27.57 26.08 -2.38
C ILE A 576 -28.70 25.26 -3.01
N THR A 577 -29.74 24.90 -2.25
CA THR A 577 -30.96 24.27 -2.77
C THR A 577 -31.77 25.23 -3.65
N LYS A 578 -31.90 26.50 -3.26
CA LYS A 578 -32.49 27.57 -4.08
C LYS A 578 -31.75 27.69 -5.41
N LEU A 579 -30.43 27.89 -5.37
CA LEU A 579 -29.57 28.04 -6.57
C LEU A 579 -29.70 26.86 -7.53
N ARG A 580 -29.69 25.62 -7.02
CA ARG A 580 -29.91 24.40 -7.83
C ARG A 580 -31.28 24.38 -8.51
N THR A 581 -32.34 24.76 -7.78
CA THR A 581 -33.73 24.62 -8.21
C THR A 581 -34.16 25.72 -9.19
N GLU A 582 -33.84 26.98 -8.88
CA GLU A 582 -34.27 28.15 -9.66
C GLU A 582 -33.57 28.20 -11.01
N TYR A 583 -32.24 28.03 -11.03
CA TYR A 583 -31.41 28.06 -12.23
C TYR A 583 -31.28 26.68 -12.92
N LYS A 584 -31.89 25.62 -12.36
CA LYS A 584 -31.87 24.24 -12.89
C LYS A 584 -30.45 23.71 -13.17
N ALA A 585 -29.53 24.03 -12.26
CA ALA A 585 -28.08 23.84 -12.40
C ALA A 585 -27.54 22.89 -11.33
N SER A 586 -26.39 22.26 -11.59
CA SER A 586 -25.63 21.62 -10.50
C SER A 586 -24.79 22.68 -9.81
N VAL A 587 -24.90 22.79 -8.49
CA VAL A 587 -24.09 23.68 -7.64
C VAL A 587 -23.60 22.87 -6.45
N THR A 588 -22.29 22.77 -6.24
CA THR A 588 -21.70 21.98 -5.16
C THR A 588 -20.56 22.71 -4.48
N VAL A 589 -20.54 22.65 -3.15
CA VAL A 589 -19.44 23.14 -2.29
C VAL A 589 -19.09 22.00 -1.32
N PRO A 590 -18.05 21.20 -1.60
CA PRO A 590 -17.62 20.13 -0.69
C PRO A 590 -17.17 20.66 0.67
N ASP A 591 -17.27 19.80 1.70
CA ASP A 591 -16.63 20.09 2.99
C ASP A 591 -15.12 19.86 2.91
N CYS A 592 -14.36 20.67 3.66
CA CYS A 592 -12.90 20.62 3.72
C CYS A 592 -12.42 21.27 5.03
N PRO A 593 -11.43 20.68 5.75
CA PRO A 593 -10.87 21.27 6.96
C PRO A 593 -9.95 22.48 6.71
N GLY A 594 -9.54 22.73 5.46
CA GLY A 594 -8.64 23.82 5.09
C GLY A 594 -9.28 25.22 5.08
N PRO A 595 -8.48 26.28 4.85
CA PRO A 595 -8.93 27.68 4.79
C PRO A 595 -9.78 27.98 3.54
N GLU A 596 -9.81 27.07 2.57
CA GLU A 596 -10.41 27.23 1.25
C GLU A 596 -11.21 25.98 0.80
N ARG A 597 -12.17 26.22 -0.10
CA ARG A 597 -13.08 25.24 -0.70
C ARG A 597 -13.31 25.56 -2.17
N ILE A 598 -13.80 24.59 -2.94
CA ILE A 598 -14.25 24.82 -4.32
C ILE A 598 -15.76 24.93 -4.36
N LEU A 599 -16.25 25.99 -4.99
CA LEU A 599 -17.59 26.10 -5.52
C LEU A 599 -17.57 25.67 -6.99
N THR A 600 -18.23 24.57 -7.30
CA THR A 600 -18.46 24.10 -8.67
C THR A 600 -19.87 24.48 -9.13
N VAL A 601 -19.97 25.07 -10.31
CA VAL A 601 -21.25 25.35 -11.00
C VAL A 601 -21.24 24.67 -12.37
N VAL A 602 -22.21 23.80 -12.62
CA VAL A 602 -22.41 23.13 -13.92
C VAL A 602 -23.75 23.56 -14.52
N ALA A 603 -23.67 24.39 -15.55
CA ALA A 603 -24.79 24.96 -16.31
C ALA A 603 -24.28 25.54 -17.65
N ASN A 604 -25.18 26.03 -18.52
CA ASN A 604 -24.76 26.84 -19.67
C ASN A 604 -24.09 28.16 -19.21
N PRO A 605 -23.28 28.83 -20.05
CA PRO A 605 -22.43 29.94 -19.62
C PRO A 605 -23.17 31.11 -18.96
N ASP A 606 -24.31 31.55 -19.53
CA ASP A 606 -25.06 32.69 -18.98
C ASP A 606 -25.77 32.33 -17.66
N THR A 607 -26.25 31.09 -17.52
CA THR A 607 -26.83 30.59 -16.27
C THR A 607 -25.77 30.47 -15.17
N ALA A 608 -24.56 30.02 -15.52
CA ALA A 608 -23.44 29.97 -14.57
C ALA A 608 -23.03 31.37 -14.07
N LEU A 609 -23.06 32.39 -14.94
CA LEU A 609 -22.76 33.78 -14.58
C LEU A 609 -23.81 34.39 -13.65
N GLU A 610 -25.11 34.14 -13.88
CA GLU A 610 -26.18 34.62 -12.99
C GLU A 610 -26.14 33.92 -11.61
N ILE A 611 -25.80 32.63 -11.54
CA ILE A 611 -25.54 31.94 -10.26
C ILE A 611 -24.36 32.58 -9.52
N ILE A 612 -23.26 32.86 -10.22
CA ILE A 612 -22.05 33.47 -9.61
C ILE A 612 -22.35 34.90 -9.14
N LYS A 613 -23.18 35.65 -9.87
CA LYS A 613 -23.68 36.98 -9.50
C LYS A 613 -24.51 36.97 -8.21
N GLU A 614 -25.35 35.95 -7.98
CA GLU A 614 -26.05 35.76 -6.69
C GLU A 614 -25.12 35.27 -5.57
N VAL A 615 -24.05 34.55 -5.91
CA VAL A 615 -23.03 34.11 -4.94
C VAL A 615 -22.10 35.24 -4.47
N ILE A 616 -21.78 36.24 -5.30
CA ILE A 616 -20.80 37.30 -4.96
C ILE A 616 -21.03 37.94 -3.58
N PRO A 617 -22.25 38.36 -3.17
CA PRO A 617 -22.49 38.91 -1.84
C PRO A 617 -22.13 37.95 -0.67
N CYS A 618 -22.23 36.64 -0.89
CA CYS A 618 -21.84 35.64 0.12
C CYS A 618 -20.32 35.54 0.30
N LEU A 619 -19.52 36.05 -0.65
CA LEU A 619 -18.06 36.09 -0.58
C LEU A 619 -17.54 37.33 0.17
N GLU A 620 -18.38 38.33 0.41
CA GLU A 620 -18.02 39.59 1.11
C GLU A 620 -18.07 39.48 2.65
N GLU A 621 -18.70 38.44 3.22
CA GLU A 621 -19.00 38.35 4.66
C GLU A 621 -17.79 37.99 5.55
N GLN A 622 -16.84 38.93 5.70
CA GLN A 622 -15.85 38.89 6.79
C GLN A 622 -16.33 39.68 8.03
N PRO A 623 -16.16 39.15 9.26
CA PRO A 623 -16.46 39.89 10.48
C PRO A 623 -15.48 41.06 10.68
N ARG A 624 -16.02 42.22 11.03
CA ARG A 624 -15.34 43.53 10.95
C ARG A 624 -14.26 43.72 12.00
N SER A 625 -13.08 44.19 11.58
CA SER A 625 -12.25 45.08 12.38
C SER A 625 -12.67 46.54 12.14
N GLN A 626 -12.67 47.38 13.18
CA GLN A 626 -13.11 48.78 13.05
C GLN A 626 -12.00 49.63 12.43
N GLY A 627 -12.31 50.37 11.35
CA GLY A 627 -11.46 51.47 10.86
C GLY A 627 -11.20 51.55 9.35
N SER A 628 -11.49 50.50 8.57
CA SER A 628 -11.23 50.51 7.11
C SER A 628 -12.42 51.08 6.30
N THR A 629 -12.14 51.97 5.35
CA THR A 629 -13.11 52.43 4.35
C THR A 629 -13.48 51.30 3.39
N ARG A 630 -14.76 51.23 3.02
CA ARG A 630 -15.33 50.17 2.18
C ARG A 630 -14.59 50.02 0.84
N SER A 631 -13.96 48.87 0.63
CA SER A 631 -13.67 48.39 -0.73
C SER A 631 -14.98 48.00 -1.39
N GLU A 632 -15.27 48.55 -2.57
CA GLU A 632 -16.34 48.06 -3.46
C GLU A 632 -15.82 47.00 -4.46
N ASP A 633 -14.54 46.66 -4.41
CA ASP A 633 -13.94 45.60 -5.20
C ASP A 633 -14.10 44.24 -4.50
N VAL A 634 -14.55 43.23 -5.26
CA VAL A 634 -14.65 41.83 -4.86
C VAL A 634 -13.50 41.00 -5.44
N ASP A 635 -13.17 39.86 -4.82
CA ASP A 635 -12.07 38.96 -5.20
C ASP A 635 -12.61 37.61 -5.70
N ILE A 636 -12.64 37.39 -7.02
CA ILE A 636 -13.08 36.12 -7.63
C ILE A 636 -11.86 35.33 -8.10
N ARG A 637 -11.75 34.06 -7.70
CA ARG A 637 -10.65 33.17 -8.08
C ARG A 637 -11.20 31.96 -8.83
N ILE A 638 -10.99 31.90 -10.15
CA ILE A 638 -11.36 30.73 -10.97
C ILE A 638 -10.14 29.81 -11.16
N LEU A 639 -10.37 28.50 -10.99
CA LEU A 639 -9.42 27.44 -11.29
C LEU A 639 -9.51 27.10 -12.77
N VAL A 640 -8.38 27.17 -13.47
CA VAL A 640 -8.27 26.78 -14.90
C VAL A 640 -7.04 25.91 -15.11
N HIS A 641 -7.11 24.96 -16.04
CA HIS A 641 -5.97 24.10 -16.32
C HIS A 641 -4.74 24.92 -16.78
N GLN A 642 -3.53 24.51 -16.38
CA GLN A 642 -2.30 25.25 -16.68
C GLN A 642 -2.08 25.54 -18.18
N SER A 643 -2.53 24.65 -19.07
CA SER A 643 -2.48 24.87 -20.52
C SER A 643 -3.45 25.95 -21.01
N GLN A 644 -4.59 26.11 -20.34
CA GLN A 644 -5.62 27.11 -20.64
C GLN A 644 -5.25 28.48 -20.04
N ALA A 645 -4.59 28.50 -18.87
CA ALA A 645 -3.98 29.72 -18.32
C ALA A 645 -3.03 30.39 -19.35
N GLY A 646 -2.26 29.60 -20.10
CA GLY A 646 -1.42 30.09 -21.20
C GLY A 646 -2.20 30.80 -22.33
N CYS A 647 -3.42 30.36 -22.63
CA CYS A 647 -4.30 31.01 -23.61
C CYS A 647 -4.88 32.34 -23.09
N ILE A 648 -5.19 32.43 -21.79
CA ILE A 648 -5.65 33.67 -21.14
C ILE A 648 -4.52 34.71 -21.09
N ILE A 649 -3.27 34.28 -20.86
CA ILE A 649 -2.08 35.14 -20.93
C ILE A 649 -1.85 35.62 -22.39
N GLY A 650 -1.85 34.69 -23.34
CA GLY A 650 -1.57 34.93 -24.75
C GLY A 650 -0.09 35.19 -25.06
N LYS A 651 0.26 35.22 -26.35
CA LYS A 651 1.64 35.49 -26.80
C LYS A 651 2.14 36.83 -26.25
N SER A 652 3.32 36.84 -25.63
CA SER A 652 3.93 38.02 -24.98
C SER A 652 3.02 38.75 -23.97
N GLY A 653 2.05 38.04 -23.36
CA GLY A 653 1.09 38.63 -22.43
C GLY A 653 0.05 39.55 -23.10
N PHE A 654 -0.13 39.48 -24.42
CA PHE A 654 -1.06 40.34 -25.15
C PHE A 654 -2.52 40.14 -24.69
N LYS A 655 -2.98 38.90 -24.53
CA LYS A 655 -4.41 38.63 -24.27
C LYS A 655 -4.82 39.04 -22.85
N ILE A 656 -3.95 38.88 -21.86
CA ILE A 656 -4.21 39.39 -20.50
C ILE A 656 -4.17 40.93 -20.43
N LYS A 657 -3.40 41.62 -21.28
CA LYS A 657 -3.50 43.09 -21.41
C LYS A 657 -4.85 43.50 -22.00
N GLU A 658 -5.21 42.91 -23.14
CA GLU A 658 -6.50 43.14 -23.80
C GLU A 658 -7.69 42.90 -22.85
N LEU A 659 -7.68 41.81 -22.07
CA LEU A 659 -8.71 41.51 -21.08
C LEU A 659 -8.78 42.55 -19.94
N ARG A 660 -7.64 43.02 -19.43
CA ARG A 660 -7.59 44.08 -18.40
C ARG A 660 -8.09 45.42 -18.95
N GLU A 661 -7.68 45.77 -20.16
CA GLU A 661 -8.09 47.01 -20.84
C GLU A 661 -9.59 47.01 -21.19
N LYS A 662 -10.12 45.88 -21.66
CA LYS A 662 -11.53 45.73 -22.05
C LYS A 662 -12.50 45.67 -20.86
N SER A 663 -12.11 45.02 -19.76
CA SER A 663 -12.98 44.87 -18.57
C SER A 663 -12.75 45.93 -17.48
N GLY A 664 -11.56 46.54 -17.42
CA GLY A 664 -11.13 47.34 -16.27
C GLY A 664 -10.77 46.52 -15.02
N ALA A 665 -10.82 45.18 -15.08
CA ALA A 665 -10.54 44.32 -13.94
C ALA A 665 -9.02 44.17 -13.66
N LYS A 666 -8.66 44.10 -12.37
CA LYS A 666 -7.32 43.74 -11.90
C LYS A 666 -7.16 42.21 -11.98
N ILE A 667 -6.76 41.71 -13.15
CA ILE A 667 -6.54 40.28 -13.37
C ILE A 667 -5.11 39.88 -12.95
N ARG A 668 -4.96 38.89 -12.06
CA ARG A 668 -3.70 38.20 -11.74
C ARG A 668 -3.81 36.72 -12.10
N ILE A 669 -2.77 36.15 -12.68
CA ILE A 669 -2.68 34.70 -12.92
C ILE A 669 -1.43 34.23 -12.20
N TYR A 670 -1.58 33.31 -11.25
CA TYR A 670 -0.48 32.81 -10.45
C TYR A 670 0.43 31.91 -11.31
N SER A 671 1.74 31.98 -11.10
CA SER A 671 2.76 31.24 -11.87
C SER A 671 2.58 29.74 -11.71
N ASP A 672 2.42 29.34 -10.46
CA ASP A 672 2.50 27.98 -9.98
C ASP A 672 1.11 27.32 -9.99
N CYS A 673 1.09 26.00 -10.15
CA CYS A 673 -0.15 25.24 -10.00
C CYS A 673 -0.52 25.14 -8.53
N CYS A 674 -1.81 24.92 -8.26
CA CYS A 674 -2.27 24.61 -6.91
C CYS A 674 -1.60 23.30 -6.43
N PRO A 675 -1.37 23.11 -5.13
CA PRO A 675 -0.67 21.93 -4.62
C PRO A 675 -1.22 20.60 -5.16
N GLN A 676 -0.32 19.75 -5.63
CA GLN A 676 -0.61 18.45 -6.26
C GLN A 676 -1.53 18.49 -7.51
N SER A 677 -1.82 19.67 -8.06
CA SER A 677 -2.76 19.88 -9.17
C SER A 677 -2.07 20.35 -10.45
N THR A 678 -2.80 20.31 -11.57
CA THR A 678 -2.46 21.04 -12.81
C THR A 678 -3.37 22.24 -13.08
N ASP A 679 -4.23 22.63 -12.13
CA ASP A 679 -4.95 23.90 -12.15
C ASP A 679 -4.07 25.07 -11.67
N ARG A 680 -4.21 26.23 -12.31
CA ARG A 680 -3.66 27.52 -11.90
C ARG A 680 -4.81 28.49 -11.57
N ILE A 681 -4.59 29.37 -10.60
CA ILE A 681 -5.60 30.35 -10.18
C ILE A 681 -5.52 31.59 -11.07
N VAL A 682 -6.67 31.97 -11.64
CA VAL A 682 -6.92 33.28 -12.23
C VAL A 682 -7.76 34.08 -11.25
N GLN A 683 -7.14 35.08 -10.66
CA GLN A 683 -7.74 36.02 -9.73
C GLN A 683 -8.22 37.27 -10.49
N ILE A 684 -9.45 37.71 -10.19
CA ILE A 684 -10.13 38.83 -10.82
C ILE A 684 -10.61 39.76 -9.70
N GLN A 685 -10.09 40.98 -9.65
CA GLN A 685 -10.46 41.99 -8.65
C GLN A 685 -11.03 43.26 -9.29
N GLY A 686 -12.10 43.79 -8.69
CA GLY A 686 -12.86 44.93 -9.21
C GLY A 686 -14.30 44.91 -8.71
N ARG A 687 -15.10 45.92 -9.08
CA ARG A 687 -16.54 45.94 -8.79
C ARG A 687 -17.25 44.68 -9.33
N PRO A 688 -18.32 44.17 -8.67
CA PRO A 688 -19.01 42.92 -9.06
C PRO A 688 -19.31 42.78 -10.56
N GLN A 689 -19.87 43.82 -11.18
CA GLN A 689 -20.20 43.82 -12.62
C GLN A 689 -18.96 43.69 -13.52
N VAL A 690 -17.87 44.39 -13.19
CA VAL A 690 -16.58 44.33 -13.89
C VAL A 690 -15.96 42.93 -13.79
N CYS A 691 -16.06 42.30 -12.61
CA CYS A 691 -15.57 40.93 -12.42
C CYS A 691 -16.41 39.90 -13.19
N LEU A 692 -17.73 40.07 -13.27
CA LEU A 692 -18.62 39.19 -14.06
C LEU A 692 -18.38 39.32 -15.58
N GLU A 693 -18.18 40.54 -16.09
CA GLU A 693 -17.84 40.78 -17.50
C GLU A 693 -16.47 40.20 -17.86
N CYS A 694 -15.46 40.38 -16.99
CA CYS A 694 -14.16 39.73 -17.14
C CYS A 694 -14.27 38.20 -17.11
N LEU A 695 -15.10 37.64 -16.23
CA LEU A 695 -15.30 36.20 -16.10
C LEU A 695 -15.98 35.60 -17.34
N LYS A 696 -16.94 36.30 -17.94
CA LYS A 696 -17.61 35.91 -19.20
C LYS A 696 -16.60 35.75 -20.35
N GLU A 697 -15.68 36.70 -20.50
CA GLU A 697 -14.62 36.64 -21.52
C GLU A 697 -13.64 35.48 -21.24
N ILE A 698 -13.25 35.26 -19.97
CA ILE A 698 -12.38 34.14 -19.57
C ILE A 698 -13.04 32.79 -19.88
N ILE A 699 -14.33 32.62 -19.54
CA ILE A 699 -15.10 31.41 -19.84
C ILE A 699 -15.14 31.13 -21.35
N ALA A 700 -15.33 32.15 -22.20
CA ALA A 700 -15.31 31.99 -23.66
C ALA A 700 -13.93 31.56 -24.20
N LEU A 701 -12.84 32.08 -23.63
CA LEU A 701 -11.46 31.70 -24.00
C LEU A 701 -11.09 30.30 -23.53
N VAL A 702 -11.52 29.90 -22.32
CA VAL A 702 -11.34 28.55 -21.78
C VAL A 702 -12.13 27.53 -22.61
N ARG A 703 -13.40 27.81 -22.94
CA ARG A 703 -14.26 26.94 -23.76
C ARG A 703 -13.70 26.70 -25.17
N THR A 704 -12.98 27.66 -25.75
CA THR A 704 -12.35 27.55 -27.07
C THR A 704 -10.92 26.97 -27.03
N SER A 705 -10.37 26.71 -25.83
CA SER A 705 -9.01 26.23 -25.63
C SER A 705 -9.01 24.82 -25.01
N PRO A 706 -8.78 23.74 -25.77
CA PRO A 706 -8.74 22.40 -25.20
C PRO A 706 -7.58 22.22 -24.21
N VAL A 707 -7.82 21.42 -23.16
CA VAL A 707 -6.83 20.99 -22.17
C VAL A 707 -5.71 20.19 -22.86
N LYS A 708 -4.46 20.39 -22.45
CA LYS A 708 -3.27 19.71 -22.99
C LYS A 708 -2.39 19.18 -21.86
N GLY A 709 -2.04 17.89 -21.93
CA GLY A 709 -1.27 17.20 -20.89
C GLY A 709 -2.13 16.61 -19.79
N LEU A 710 -1.51 16.23 -18.67
CA LEU A 710 -2.17 15.68 -17.49
C LEU A 710 -3.20 16.68 -16.93
N ASN A 711 -4.46 16.27 -16.82
CA ASN A 711 -5.52 17.05 -16.21
C ASN A 711 -5.81 16.52 -14.80
N ASN A 712 -5.24 17.15 -13.77
CA ASN A 712 -5.50 16.82 -12.37
C ASN A 712 -6.14 18.02 -11.64
N PRO A 713 -7.49 18.10 -11.60
CA PRO A 713 -8.21 19.17 -10.91
C PRO A 713 -7.76 19.33 -9.45
N TYR A 714 -7.64 20.57 -8.99
CA TYR A 714 -7.27 20.88 -7.61
C TYR A 714 -8.31 20.37 -6.60
N ASP A 715 -7.81 19.78 -5.51
CA ASP A 715 -8.54 19.40 -4.32
C ASP A 715 -8.02 20.23 -3.12
N PRO A 716 -8.86 21.07 -2.49
CA PRO A 716 -8.51 21.86 -1.31
C PRO A 716 -7.99 21.07 -0.10
N HIS A 717 -8.13 19.74 -0.05
CA HIS A 717 -7.46 18.94 0.99
C HIS A 717 -5.93 18.96 0.88
N ASN A 718 -5.40 19.27 -0.30
CA ASN A 718 -3.95 19.39 -0.53
C ASN A 718 -3.41 20.80 -0.25
N PHE A 719 -4.22 21.73 0.28
CA PHE A 719 -3.82 23.12 0.49
C PHE A 719 -2.48 23.23 1.25
N ASP A 720 -1.64 24.15 0.81
CA ASP A 720 -0.46 24.55 1.56
C ASP A 720 -0.70 25.95 2.15
N GLU A 721 -0.62 26.06 3.49
CA GLU A 721 -0.85 27.30 4.22
C GLU A 721 0.32 28.29 4.08
N PHE A 722 1.56 27.78 3.98
CA PHE A 722 2.77 28.59 3.88
C PHE A 722 2.97 29.14 2.46
N TYR A 723 2.69 28.31 1.45
CA TYR A 723 2.85 28.64 0.04
C TYR A 723 1.56 29.18 -0.63
N ALA A 724 0.49 29.41 0.15
CA ALA A 724 -0.77 30.00 -0.33
C ALA A 724 -0.59 31.28 -1.17
N GLY A 725 0.38 32.12 -0.81
CA GLY A 725 0.70 33.35 -1.55
C GLY A 725 1.32 33.16 -2.94
N GLU A 726 1.82 31.95 -3.24
CA GLU A 726 2.55 31.62 -4.48
C GLU A 726 1.66 30.94 -5.53
N TYR A 727 0.75 30.05 -5.14
CA TYR A 727 -0.27 29.48 -6.05
C TYR A 727 -1.60 30.25 -6.07
N GLY A 728 -1.90 31.03 -5.03
CA GLY A 728 -3.08 31.90 -4.96
C GLY A 728 -4.22 31.44 -4.05
N GLY A 729 -3.92 30.66 -3.01
CA GLY A 729 -4.86 30.22 -1.97
C GLY A 729 -5.19 31.27 -0.91
N PHE A 730 -5.89 30.85 0.15
CA PHE A 730 -6.44 31.69 1.24
C PHE A 730 -5.80 31.43 2.63
N GLY A 731 -4.56 30.92 2.68
CA GLY A 731 -3.78 30.74 3.92
C GLY A 731 -3.45 32.03 4.67
N ASP A 732 -3.05 31.92 5.94
CA ASP A 732 -2.81 33.07 6.84
C ASP A 732 -1.41 33.71 6.65
N PRO A 733 -1.30 34.97 6.20
CA PRO A 733 0.00 35.64 6.00
C PRO A 733 0.82 35.89 7.27
N SER A 734 0.25 35.64 8.46
CA SER A 734 0.94 35.77 9.75
C SER A 734 1.60 34.48 10.26
N ALA A 735 1.35 33.34 9.59
CA ALA A 735 1.87 32.02 9.95
C ALA A 735 3.39 31.88 9.68
N LYS A 736 4.22 32.46 10.55
CA LYS A 736 5.68 32.31 10.46
C LYS A 736 6.12 30.87 10.82
N PRO A 737 7.01 30.24 10.03
CA PRO A 737 7.53 28.90 10.35
C PRO A 737 8.48 28.93 11.56
N GLY A 738 7.95 28.70 12.75
CA GLY A 738 8.73 28.58 13.98
C GLY A 738 7.89 28.54 15.25
N MET A 739 8.00 27.43 16.00
CA MET A 739 7.37 27.19 17.32
C MET A 739 5.84 27.27 17.41
N ARG A 740 5.17 26.11 17.27
CA ARG A 740 4.08 25.72 18.18
C ARG A 740 3.96 24.20 18.28
N GLY A 741 4.68 23.64 19.27
CA GLY A 741 4.76 22.20 19.55
C GLY A 741 4.79 21.92 21.05
N ALA A 742 3.90 22.57 21.81
CA ALA A 742 3.72 22.33 23.25
C ALA A 742 2.26 22.67 23.63
N PRO A 743 1.50 21.74 24.23
CA PRO A 743 0.19 22.05 24.79
C PRO A 743 0.37 22.85 26.08
N ASN A 744 -0.45 23.88 26.31
CA ASN A 744 -0.50 24.53 27.62
C ASN A 744 -1.93 24.55 28.17
N MET A 745 -2.09 24.11 29.41
CA MET A 745 -3.38 24.07 30.10
C MET A 745 -3.73 25.43 30.72
N ARG A 746 -5.05 25.62 30.91
CA ARG A 746 -5.70 26.62 31.78
C ARG A 746 -5.55 28.09 31.36
N GLY A 747 -6.63 28.83 31.60
CA GLY A 747 -6.69 30.29 31.47
C GLY A 747 -6.62 30.99 32.83
N GLY A 748 -6.71 32.32 32.78
CA GLY A 748 -6.67 33.21 33.94
C GLY A 748 -6.08 34.57 33.53
N MET A 749 -6.79 35.66 33.81
CA MET A 749 -6.39 37.01 33.40
C MET A 749 -5.33 37.61 34.33
N ALA A 750 -4.36 38.35 33.76
CA ALA A 750 -3.84 39.61 34.32
C ALA A 750 -2.98 40.36 33.28
N GLY A 751 -2.94 41.70 33.37
CA GLY A 751 -2.08 42.57 32.56
C GLY A 751 -0.75 42.94 33.26
N PRO A 752 0.18 43.61 32.55
CA PRO A 752 1.56 43.87 33.01
C PRO A 752 1.74 45.20 33.75
N PRO A 753 2.87 45.36 34.46
CA PRO A 753 3.74 46.52 34.20
C PRO A 753 5.23 46.16 33.97
N PRO A 754 6.10 47.09 33.48
CA PRO A 754 7.38 46.73 32.87
C PRO A 754 8.67 47.30 33.54
N MET A 755 9.82 46.80 33.07
CA MET A 755 11.21 47.29 33.23
C MET A 755 11.87 47.24 34.63
N GLY A 756 13.12 46.73 34.68
CA GLY A 756 13.98 46.75 35.88
C GLY A 756 15.42 46.29 35.58
N ARG A 757 16.38 47.21 35.61
CA ARG A 757 17.75 47.03 35.06
C ARG A 757 18.80 46.68 36.13
N GLY A 758 19.05 45.37 36.34
CA GLY A 758 20.30 44.74 36.81
C GLY A 758 21.01 45.19 38.12
N GLY A 759 21.56 44.24 38.90
CA GLY A 759 22.54 44.57 39.94
C GLY A 759 22.76 43.55 41.08
N ALA A 760 23.92 42.88 41.05
CA ALA A 760 24.79 42.51 42.18
C ALA A 760 24.29 41.74 43.46
N ARG A 761 25.00 40.63 43.72
CA ARG A 761 25.66 40.21 45.01
C ARG A 761 24.86 39.73 46.25
N PHE A 762 25.25 38.52 46.68
CA PHE A 762 25.41 37.98 48.06
C PHE A 762 24.26 38.09 49.11
N GLY A 763 23.83 36.95 49.65
CA GLY A 763 23.06 36.83 50.90
C GLY A 763 22.58 35.39 51.16
N PRO A 764 22.74 34.78 52.36
CA PRO A 764 22.47 33.35 52.59
C PRO A 764 21.20 33.04 53.42
N ASN A 765 20.87 31.74 53.48
CA ASN A 765 19.86 31.07 54.31
C ASN A 765 18.37 31.41 54.07
N MET A 766 17.57 30.39 53.80
CA MET A 766 16.74 29.76 54.84
C MET A 766 16.20 28.40 54.40
N VAL A 767 15.90 27.54 55.38
CA VAL A 767 15.19 26.27 55.21
C VAL A 767 13.69 26.53 55.39
N PRO A 768 12.80 25.85 54.64
CA PRO A 768 11.48 25.53 55.15
C PRO A 768 11.28 24.01 55.26
N HIS A 769 10.70 23.58 56.38
CA HIS A 769 10.17 22.24 56.57
C HIS A 769 8.79 22.12 55.93
N SER A 770 8.35 20.91 55.61
CA SER A 770 6.93 20.61 55.36
C SER A 770 6.14 20.68 56.69
N PRO A 771 4.85 21.05 56.67
CA PRO A 771 3.95 20.88 57.81
C PRO A 771 3.29 19.50 57.85
N ASP A 772 2.99 19.05 59.07
CA ASP A 772 2.23 17.84 59.45
C ASP A 772 0.72 17.91 59.09
N GLY A 773 -0.12 16.87 59.18
CA GLY A 773 0.09 15.49 59.62
C GLY A 773 -1.24 14.76 59.93
N PHE A 774 -1.25 13.92 60.97
CA PHE A 774 -2.32 12.99 61.45
C PHE A 774 -2.56 11.73 60.58
N GLY A 775 -2.62 10.51 61.15
CA GLY A 775 -2.33 10.11 62.55
C GLY A 775 -2.63 8.64 62.90
N TYR A 776 -2.08 8.19 64.04
CA TYR A 776 -2.24 6.88 64.75
C TYR A 776 -1.50 5.66 64.16
N GLY A 777 -0.69 4.88 64.91
CA GLY A 777 -0.22 4.99 66.30
C GLY A 777 0.95 4.01 66.62
N GLY A 778 1.69 4.17 67.74
CA GLY A 778 2.82 3.30 68.16
C GLY A 778 2.50 2.44 69.41
N PRO A 779 3.44 2.14 70.35
CA PRO A 779 4.92 2.16 70.36
C PRO A 779 5.50 0.89 71.11
N PRO A 780 6.60 0.87 71.93
CA PRO A 780 8.01 1.33 71.81
C PRO A 780 9.12 0.26 72.14
N GLY A 781 10.40 0.57 71.82
CA GLY A 781 11.63 0.08 72.53
C GLY A 781 12.58 -0.86 71.76
N ARG A 782 13.90 -0.96 72.04
CA ARG A 782 14.82 -0.22 72.95
C ARG A 782 16.31 -0.33 72.47
N ASN A 783 17.17 0.55 73.01
CA ASN A 783 18.59 0.90 72.73
C ASN A 783 19.67 -0.12 72.25
N MET A 784 20.66 0.46 71.54
CA MET A 784 22.08 0.10 71.24
C MET A 784 22.97 -0.23 72.48
N PRO A 785 24.25 -0.74 72.40
CA PRO A 785 25.41 -0.16 71.65
C PRO A 785 26.55 -1.18 71.17
N PRO A 786 27.89 -0.91 71.06
CA PRO A 786 28.58 -0.94 69.74
C PRO A 786 30.05 -1.50 69.64
N ASN A 787 30.69 -1.35 68.44
CA ASN A 787 32.16 -1.27 68.15
C ASN A 787 32.99 -2.61 68.14
N ARG A 788 34.18 -2.76 67.49
CA ARG A 788 35.08 -1.85 66.73
C ARG A 788 36.12 -2.57 65.81
N GLY A 789 36.55 -1.91 64.71
CA GLY A 789 37.90 -2.01 64.07
C GLY A 789 37.98 -2.74 62.71
N GLY A 790 38.71 -2.30 61.67
CA GLY A 790 39.58 -1.14 61.35
C GLY A 790 40.13 -1.31 59.90
N TYR A 791 40.77 -0.40 59.14
CA TYR A 791 41.33 0.97 59.29
C TYR A 791 40.70 1.89 58.17
N GLY A 792 41.23 2.98 57.56
CA GLY A 792 42.49 3.77 57.56
C GLY A 792 43.51 3.36 56.47
N GLY A 793 44.04 4.20 55.56
CA GLY A 793 43.79 5.62 55.19
C GLY A 793 45.04 6.53 55.32
N GLY A 794 45.41 7.47 54.41
CA GLY A 794 44.89 7.86 53.08
C GLY A 794 45.07 9.39 52.81
N ALA A 795 45.73 9.84 51.71
CA ALA A 795 46.05 11.27 51.50
C ALA A 795 46.37 11.76 50.05
N ARG A 796 45.77 12.91 49.65
CA ARG A 796 46.36 14.08 48.89
C ARG A 796 46.82 13.91 47.41
N ASN A 797 46.77 14.91 46.50
CA ASN A 797 46.07 16.22 46.41
C ASN A 797 46.19 16.83 44.97
N PHE A 798 45.36 17.83 44.61
CA PHE A 798 45.40 18.66 43.36
C PHE A 798 45.28 17.90 42.02
N GLY A 799 45.07 18.50 40.83
CA GLY A 799 44.83 19.89 40.40
C GLY A 799 45.21 20.04 38.91
N GLY A 800 44.46 20.75 38.07
CA GLY A 800 44.61 20.67 36.60
C GLY A 800 45.05 21.95 35.88
N GLY A 801 45.60 21.80 34.65
CA GLY A 801 45.67 22.88 33.64
C GLY A 801 46.93 22.96 32.76
N GLY A 802 46.75 22.94 31.43
CA GLY A 802 47.40 23.88 30.49
C GLY A 802 48.81 23.63 29.90
N GLY A 803 48.87 23.09 28.66
CA GLY A 803 49.41 23.79 27.46
C GLY A 803 50.93 23.97 27.18
N GLY A 804 51.34 23.65 25.93
CA GLY A 804 52.13 24.57 25.07
C GLY A 804 53.55 24.20 24.58
N GLY A 805 53.72 24.00 23.26
CA GLY A 805 54.99 24.17 22.48
C GLY A 805 56.06 23.07 22.57
N GLY A 806 56.99 22.91 21.61
CA GLY A 806 57.09 23.48 20.24
C GLY A 806 58.48 23.34 19.57
N GLY A 807 58.53 23.10 18.24
CA GLY A 807 59.74 23.14 17.36
C GLY A 807 60.53 21.83 17.20
N GLY A 808 61.27 21.57 16.10
CA GLY A 808 61.35 22.29 14.80
C GLY A 808 62.51 21.83 13.86
N GLY A 809 62.37 22.05 12.53
CA GLY A 809 63.43 21.92 11.49
C GLY A 809 63.54 20.54 10.77
N GLY A 810 63.95 20.42 9.49
CA GLY A 810 64.16 21.44 8.43
C GLY A 810 64.95 20.95 7.18
N GLY A 811 64.55 21.35 5.95
CA GLY A 811 65.22 21.04 4.65
C GLY A 811 64.94 19.62 4.08
N GLY A 812 65.12 19.27 2.80
CA GLY A 812 65.50 20.00 1.56
C GLY A 812 66.39 19.12 0.64
N GLY A 813 66.35 19.12 -0.72
CA GLY A 813 65.48 19.76 -1.72
C GLY A 813 66.02 19.60 -3.17
N GLY A 814 65.17 19.57 -4.21
CA GLY A 814 65.52 19.33 -5.64
C GLY A 814 65.37 17.87 -6.12
N GLY A 815 65.38 17.52 -7.42
CA GLY A 815 65.34 18.38 -8.63
C GLY A 815 65.76 17.63 -9.93
N GLY A 816 64.92 17.62 -10.96
CA GLY A 816 65.18 17.01 -12.29
C GLY A 816 65.07 15.47 -12.35
N GLY A 817 64.94 14.82 -13.51
CA GLY A 817 64.69 15.35 -14.86
C GLY A 817 65.24 14.44 -15.98
N GLY A 818 64.50 14.28 -17.09
CA GLY A 818 65.00 13.66 -18.34
C GLY A 818 64.33 12.33 -18.75
N ASN A 819 63.89 12.27 -20.01
CA ASN A 819 63.57 11.02 -20.71
C ASN A 819 64.85 10.26 -21.07
N VAL A 820 64.75 8.95 -21.31
CA VAL A 820 65.02 8.30 -22.62
C VAL A 820 64.30 6.93 -22.61
N GLN A 821 63.79 6.50 -23.78
CA GLN A 821 63.19 5.18 -23.98
C GLN A 821 64.24 4.13 -24.35
N ASN A 822 63.96 2.85 -24.04
CA ASN A 822 64.37 1.60 -24.71
C ASN A 822 64.54 0.48 -23.65
N ASP A 823 64.51 -0.82 -23.99
CA ASP A 823 63.58 -1.60 -24.83
C ASP A 823 63.86 -3.09 -24.48
N TRP A 824 62.84 -3.94 -24.40
CA TRP A 824 62.87 -5.42 -24.28
C TRP A 824 63.88 -6.14 -23.33
N THR A 825 63.34 -6.55 -22.17
CA THR A 825 63.30 -7.93 -21.60
C THR A 825 64.58 -8.77 -21.35
N GLU A 826 64.75 -9.22 -20.09
CA GLU A 826 64.54 -10.64 -19.66
C GLU A 826 64.49 -10.77 -18.11
N ASP A 827 64.25 -11.98 -17.59
CA ASP A 827 63.85 -12.26 -16.19
C ASP A 827 64.93 -12.10 -15.09
N THR A 828 64.50 -11.77 -13.86
CA THR A 828 64.75 -12.57 -12.62
C THR A 828 64.04 -12.00 -11.36
N MET A 829 63.06 -12.77 -10.86
CA MET A 829 62.60 -12.94 -9.45
C MET A 829 62.55 -11.78 -8.41
N ASN A 830 61.30 -11.52 -7.95
CA ASN A 830 60.84 -11.43 -6.54
C ASN A 830 60.74 -10.06 -5.80
N SER A 831 59.71 -9.97 -4.92
CA SER A 831 59.40 -8.97 -3.87
C SER A 831 58.77 -7.63 -4.30
N GLY A 832 57.47 -7.40 -3.99
CA GLY A 832 56.85 -6.08 -4.32
C GLY A 832 55.38 -5.80 -3.97
N GLY A 833 54.95 -5.96 -2.72
CA GLY A 833 53.74 -5.30 -2.17
C GLY A 833 52.35 -5.76 -2.67
N PRO A 834 51.25 -5.24 -2.08
CA PRO A 834 49.89 -5.57 -2.50
C PRO A 834 49.53 -4.86 -3.81
N GLN A 835 49.08 -5.62 -4.81
CA GLN A 835 48.62 -5.08 -6.09
C GLN A 835 47.45 -4.11 -5.91
N GLN A 836 47.62 -2.87 -6.41
CA GLN A 836 46.47 -1.99 -6.62
C GLN A 836 45.70 -2.49 -7.85
N GLY A 837 44.43 -2.85 -7.65
CA GLY A 837 43.52 -3.17 -8.75
C GLY A 837 43.33 -1.98 -9.71
N PRO A 838 42.64 -2.18 -10.85
CA PRO A 838 42.38 -1.11 -11.80
C PRO A 838 41.70 0.07 -11.10
N LYS A 839 42.15 1.29 -11.41
CA LYS A 839 41.54 2.51 -10.87
C LYS A 839 40.40 2.95 -11.77
N THR A 840 39.20 2.85 -11.24
CA THR A 840 37.94 3.24 -11.88
C THR A 840 37.54 4.65 -11.42
N GLN A 841 36.51 5.21 -12.07
CA GLN A 841 35.94 6.52 -11.72
C GLN A 841 34.42 6.39 -11.65
N THR A 842 33.79 7.08 -10.70
CA THR A 842 32.34 7.10 -10.50
C THR A 842 31.91 8.51 -10.12
N GLN A 843 30.74 8.94 -10.59
CA GLN A 843 30.16 10.23 -10.24
C GLN A 843 28.87 10.06 -9.43
N VAL A 844 28.69 10.92 -8.43
CA VAL A 844 27.52 10.94 -7.53
C VAL A 844 27.04 12.37 -7.40
N THR A 845 25.82 12.65 -7.85
CA THR A 845 25.20 13.98 -7.73
C THR A 845 24.59 14.15 -6.34
N ILE A 846 24.73 15.33 -5.74
CA ILE A 846 24.21 15.66 -4.40
C ILE A 846 23.46 17.01 -4.38
N PRO A 847 22.30 17.08 -3.70
CA PRO A 847 21.62 18.34 -3.44
C PRO A 847 22.45 19.33 -2.63
N LYS A 848 22.26 20.62 -2.93
CA LYS A 848 22.91 21.79 -2.29
C LYS A 848 22.96 21.71 -0.76
N ASP A 849 21.85 21.32 -0.14
CA ASP A 849 21.68 21.32 1.31
C ASP A 849 22.43 20.15 1.99
N LEU A 850 22.74 19.09 1.25
CA LEU A 850 23.56 17.96 1.71
C LEU A 850 25.06 18.18 1.47
N ALA A 851 25.44 19.05 0.52
CA ALA A 851 26.83 19.39 0.25
C ALA A 851 27.57 19.92 1.50
N GLY A 852 26.90 20.75 2.31
CA GLY A 852 27.45 21.25 3.57
C GLY A 852 27.76 20.15 4.58
N ALA A 853 26.95 19.09 4.61
CA ALA A 853 27.12 17.95 5.52
C ALA A 853 28.32 17.07 5.16
N ILE A 854 28.57 16.90 3.86
CA ILE A 854 29.69 16.13 3.29
C ILE A 854 31.02 16.89 3.39
N ILE A 855 31.02 18.18 3.04
CA ILE A 855 32.23 19.01 3.06
C ILE A 855 32.68 19.29 4.51
N GLY A 856 31.74 19.67 5.38
CA GLY A 856 32.00 20.08 6.75
C GLY A 856 32.70 21.44 6.87
N LYS A 857 32.73 22.00 8.09
CA LYS A 857 33.33 23.32 8.34
C LYS A 857 34.80 23.34 7.89
N GLY A 858 35.15 24.24 6.97
CA GLY A 858 36.51 24.35 6.40
C GLY A 858 36.96 23.17 5.53
N GLY A 859 36.04 22.31 5.07
CA GLY A 859 36.37 21.11 4.31
C GLY A 859 36.98 19.97 5.15
N ALA A 860 36.90 20.06 6.49
CA ALA A 860 37.54 19.09 7.38
C ALA A 860 37.00 17.66 7.21
N ARG A 861 35.70 17.49 6.92
CA ARG A 861 35.06 16.18 6.82
C ARG A 861 35.41 15.50 5.50
N ILE A 862 35.30 16.20 4.37
CA ILE A 862 35.72 15.65 3.06
C ILE A 862 37.22 15.33 3.00
N ARG A 863 38.08 16.07 3.72
CA ARG A 863 39.50 15.72 3.90
C ARG A 863 39.68 14.42 4.67
N LYS A 864 38.94 14.22 5.77
CA LYS A 864 38.92 12.96 6.53
C LYS A 864 38.49 11.78 5.65
N ILE A 865 37.37 11.93 4.92
CA ILE A 865 36.82 10.90 4.02
C ILE A 865 37.83 10.47 2.94
N ARG A 866 38.49 11.42 2.26
CA ARG A 866 39.60 11.14 1.31
C ARG A 866 40.74 10.35 1.97
N SER A 867 41.12 10.71 3.21
CA SER A 867 42.22 10.06 3.94
C SER A 867 41.89 8.64 4.42
N GLU A 868 40.63 8.36 4.77
CA GLU A 868 40.20 7.04 5.28
C GLU A 868 39.79 6.08 4.16
N SER A 869 39.32 6.59 3.02
CA SER A 869 39.02 5.77 1.83
C SER A 869 40.24 5.53 0.93
N GLY A 870 41.22 6.43 0.95
CA GLY A 870 42.32 6.45 -0.01
C GLY A 870 41.92 6.86 -1.44
N ALA A 871 40.65 7.25 -1.66
CA ALA A 871 40.15 7.67 -2.96
C ALA A 871 40.44 9.16 -3.23
N GLY A 872 40.71 9.48 -4.50
CA GLY A 872 40.58 10.85 -5.00
C GLY A 872 39.09 11.22 -5.04
N ILE A 873 38.73 12.35 -4.44
CA ILE A 873 37.32 12.81 -4.42
C ILE A 873 37.29 14.30 -4.77
N THR A 874 36.77 14.66 -5.93
CA THR A 874 36.50 16.06 -6.34
C THR A 874 35.03 16.38 -6.10
N ILE A 875 34.71 17.64 -5.77
CA ILE A 875 33.34 18.13 -5.68
C ILE A 875 33.27 19.37 -6.56
N ASP A 876 32.46 19.26 -7.60
CA ASP A 876 32.40 20.23 -8.69
C ASP A 876 31.41 21.38 -8.36
N GLU A 877 31.38 22.40 -9.23
CA GLU A 877 30.38 23.47 -9.12
C GLU A 877 28.99 22.99 -9.55
N PRO A 878 27.89 23.66 -9.13
CA PRO A 878 26.56 23.26 -9.53
C PRO A 878 26.38 23.31 -11.05
N LEU A 879 25.67 22.33 -11.60
CA LEU A 879 25.40 22.27 -13.04
C LEU A 879 24.50 23.45 -13.47
N PRO A 880 24.65 24.01 -14.69
CA PRO A 880 23.77 25.07 -15.19
C PRO A 880 22.29 24.69 -15.06
N ASN A 881 21.50 25.57 -14.46
CA ASN A 881 20.08 25.38 -14.12
C ASN A 881 19.77 24.28 -13.08
N SER A 882 20.75 23.72 -12.37
CA SER A 882 20.53 22.90 -11.17
C SER A 882 21.17 23.53 -9.91
N ASN A 883 20.64 23.18 -8.74
CA ASN A 883 21.28 23.45 -7.44
C ASN A 883 22.23 22.32 -7.01
N ASP A 884 22.23 21.19 -7.71
CA ASP A 884 23.00 19.99 -7.35
C ASP A 884 24.46 20.08 -7.79
N ARG A 885 25.35 19.48 -6.99
CA ARG A 885 26.79 19.36 -7.28
C ARG A 885 27.15 17.92 -7.62
N VAL A 886 28.11 17.75 -8.52
CA VAL A 886 28.69 16.44 -8.81
C VAL A 886 29.85 16.16 -7.84
N ILE A 887 29.90 14.96 -7.29
CA ILE A 887 31.08 14.40 -6.62
C ILE A 887 31.71 13.38 -7.57
N THR A 888 32.94 13.63 -8.01
CA THR A 888 33.73 12.67 -8.77
C THR A 888 34.63 11.88 -7.83
N ILE A 889 34.51 10.56 -7.80
CA ILE A 889 35.30 9.64 -6.97
C ILE A 889 36.17 8.78 -7.90
N THR A 890 37.47 8.68 -7.62
CA THR A 890 38.46 7.92 -8.41
C THR A 890 39.37 7.11 -7.48
N GLY A 891 39.50 5.81 -7.73
CA GLY A 891 40.28 4.89 -6.90
C GLY A 891 40.12 3.45 -7.38
N THR A 892 40.65 2.47 -6.65
CA THR A 892 40.25 1.06 -6.88
C THR A 892 38.81 0.85 -6.39
N ASP A 893 38.12 -0.19 -6.85
CA ASP A 893 36.71 -0.40 -6.48
C ASP A 893 36.48 -0.45 -4.96
N ALA A 894 37.42 -1.02 -4.19
CA ALA A 894 37.39 -1.02 -2.73
C ALA A 894 37.55 0.39 -2.12
N GLN A 895 38.39 1.25 -2.71
CA GLN A 895 38.54 2.65 -2.28
C GLN A 895 37.28 3.46 -2.61
N ILE A 896 36.65 3.21 -3.78
CA ILE A 896 35.40 3.86 -4.18
C ILE A 896 34.25 3.44 -3.26
N GLN A 897 34.11 2.15 -2.95
CA GLN A 897 33.11 1.64 -2.01
C GLN A 897 33.30 2.24 -0.61
N MET A 898 34.54 2.30 -0.11
CA MET A 898 34.84 2.93 1.19
C MET A 898 34.54 4.44 1.18
N ALA A 899 34.86 5.15 0.09
CA ALA A 899 34.51 6.56 -0.08
C ALA A 899 32.99 6.77 -0.08
N GLN A 900 32.24 5.97 -0.83
CA GLN A 900 30.78 6.01 -0.88
C GLN A 900 30.16 5.75 0.51
N TYR A 901 30.64 4.74 1.24
CA TYR A 901 30.21 4.44 2.60
C TYR A 901 30.43 5.62 3.57
N LEU A 902 31.63 6.20 3.59
CA LEU A 902 31.97 7.34 4.46
C LEU A 902 31.22 8.64 4.08
N LEU A 903 30.90 8.83 2.79
CA LEU A 903 30.02 9.91 2.32
C LEU A 903 28.58 9.70 2.83
N GLN A 904 28.03 8.48 2.74
CA GLN A 904 26.71 8.15 3.26
C GLN A 904 26.61 8.33 4.78
N GLN A 905 27.60 7.86 5.54
CA GLN A 905 27.67 8.07 6.99
C GLN A 905 27.70 9.57 7.34
N SER A 906 28.45 10.38 6.58
CA SER A 906 28.53 11.83 6.76
C SER A 906 27.23 12.58 6.49
N VAL A 907 26.32 12.02 5.68
CA VAL A 907 24.96 12.53 5.49
C VAL A 907 24.07 12.11 6.66
N ARG A 908 24.03 10.81 7.02
CA ARG A 908 23.23 10.27 8.14
C ARG A 908 23.48 11.05 9.44
N GLU A 909 24.74 11.20 9.84
CA GLU A 909 25.17 11.93 11.06
C GLU A 909 24.79 13.43 11.11
N ASN A 910 24.23 14.01 10.04
CA ASN A 910 23.66 15.36 10.03
C ASN A 910 22.14 15.37 9.75
N SER A 911 21.57 14.30 9.22
CA SER A 911 20.12 14.10 9.19
C SER A 911 19.58 13.97 10.62
N ASP A 912 20.21 13.13 11.44
CA ASP A 912 19.89 12.84 12.85
C ASP A 912 20.19 14.03 13.81
N ARG A 913 20.26 15.26 13.28
CA ARG A 913 20.42 16.53 13.99
C ARG A 913 19.38 17.58 13.60
N LYS A 914 18.38 17.18 12.80
CA LYS A 914 17.13 17.89 12.59
C LYS A 914 16.01 16.87 12.76
N PHE A 915 15.19 17.07 13.80
CA PHE A 915 14.30 16.08 14.44
C PHE A 915 15.07 15.11 15.34
#